data_AF-A0A955ZRV5-F1
#
_entry.id   AF-A0A955ZRV5-F1
#
_cell.length_a   1.000
_cell.length_b   1.000
_cell.length_c   1.000
_cell.angle_alpha   90.00
_cell.angle_beta   90.00
_cell.angle_gamma   90.00
#
_symmetry.space_group_name_H-M   'P 1'
#
loop_
_entity.id
_entity.type
_entity.pdbx_description
1 polymer ?
#
loop_
_entity_poly.entity_id
_entity_poly.type
_entity_poly.pdbx_seq_one_letter_code
_entity_poly.pdbx_strand_id
1 'polypeptide(L)'
;MTTLDCGGNQLTDLAVIKPAVLNGHIQNLSVFNNPVLGIPRELLGTANLDNVASPLQENWLDVAQGSAPNRDVKVLLVENGCVGKSTLAHGLRMGAAPLAPIGQRTHAIEIEILETPLTSEGPTLKWHLWDFGGQELYHAAHRLFLHHQAVFLLLWAEEPDEAPADVRHPVSYWLSFIQDLSSGSPVLLVKNQIDRLDQIPRPPDLPEGPSPFYQELKMSALRYQGVETVKEAIRDYFREHPEKWAFDLPSSWLRLREVLEQRRDERMLPRAHFVQLCLQHDVRHPKTALKYLHESGFCFYREGVFQDQVILDRNWMIELVYRLFDPRQGIREVLAHQHGLFFGKETQRYWPDHDECDREMILQFLTGSRMAFAVDGDRQWDIPFEERSFVLPALLPADPPLSVDIWGAPQPNEWWVDCTYPFLHRGLIEAIIVRTAQLSPKREWWRNGVIFLNEKTGCQVMAQYAPEADLPSTIRFRFRGKGRPQTLVKVQRLLNELHPHRQPDLWVSLDGKYFVALAVLEQARQTGKPQVISRAQDIVEGRPYHGFFQLPELDTDQEVFPDPSGQTRRVRIFISYAHKDEDPYLERMKVCLKNLRRRFPIEFWEDRQLFAGEPWEAEILQQLEQADLVCLLISPDFIASDYCFSKEMERALLKYEQGRGLPVPILIRDTSDWAQFPIGKHQALPTPAKPLAQWSDPDEFWSSVQSGLRQQVERLLNEKSFQ
;
A
#
# COMPACT_ATOMS: atom_id res chain seq x y z
N MET A 1 20.01 -20.39 12.15
CA MET A 1 18.93 -20.26 11.15
C MET A 1 18.53 -18.80 11.12
N THR A 2 18.82 -18.09 10.04
CA THR A 2 18.61 -16.62 9.93
C THR A 2 17.25 -16.24 9.37
N THR A 3 16.59 -17.16 8.68
CA THR A 3 15.26 -16.98 8.09
C THR A 3 14.30 -18.03 8.64
N LEU A 4 13.10 -17.61 9.04
CA LEU A 4 12.01 -18.45 9.51
C LEU A 4 10.68 -17.95 8.92
N ASP A 5 10.01 -18.81 8.18
CA ASP A 5 8.65 -18.56 7.68
C ASP A 5 7.65 -19.36 8.52
N CYS A 6 6.78 -18.63 9.22
CA CYS A 6 5.66 -19.14 9.99
C CYS A 6 4.31 -18.65 9.44
N GLY A 7 4.25 -18.16 8.20
CA GLY A 7 3.03 -17.67 7.58
C GLY A 7 1.94 -18.75 7.47
N GLY A 8 0.67 -18.36 7.64
CA GLY A 8 -0.50 -19.22 7.43
C GLY A 8 -0.71 -20.32 8.47
N ASN A 9 -0.24 -20.11 9.71
CA ASN A 9 -0.39 -21.07 10.81
C ASN A 9 -1.47 -20.61 11.83
N GLN A 10 -1.51 -21.25 13.00
CA GLN A 10 -2.41 -20.92 14.11
C GLN A 10 -1.63 -20.41 15.34
N LEU A 11 -0.55 -19.67 15.12
CA LEU A 11 0.27 -19.13 16.21
C LEU A 11 -0.50 -18.02 16.94
N THR A 12 -0.74 -18.22 18.24
CA THR A 12 -1.37 -17.22 19.11
C THR A 12 -0.36 -16.45 19.96
N ASP A 13 0.87 -16.95 20.08
CA ASP A 13 1.93 -16.36 20.89
C ASP A 13 3.30 -16.53 20.20
N LEU A 14 4.14 -15.51 20.30
CA LEU A 14 5.50 -15.45 19.75
C LEU A 14 6.59 -15.54 20.83
N ALA A 15 6.24 -15.81 22.09
CA ALA A 15 7.19 -15.87 23.21
C ALA A 15 8.35 -16.85 22.98
N VAL A 16 8.12 -17.97 22.29
CA VAL A 16 9.16 -18.97 21.97
C VAL A 16 10.22 -18.41 21.02
N ILE A 17 9.81 -17.56 20.07
CA ILE A 17 10.67 -17.02 19.01
C ILE A 17 11.34 -15.71 19.47
N LYS A 18 10.71 -14.99 20.41
CA LYS A 18 11.17 -13.69 20.94
C LYS A 18 12.66 -13.64 21.32
N PRO A 19 13.24 -14.59 22.09
CA PRO A 19 14.67 -14.54 22.42
C PRO A 19 15.58 -14.64 21.18
N ALA A 20 15.20 -15.43 20.18
CA ALA A 20 16.00 -15.62 18.98
C ALA A 20 16.00 -14.37 18.09
N VAL A 21 14.87 -13.65 18.03
CA VAL A 21 14.77 -12.36 17.32
C VAL A 21 15.51 -11.27 18.09
N LEU A 22 15.32 -11.16 19.42
CA LEU A 22 16.01 -10.18 20.26
C LEU A 22 17.53 -10.28 20.17
N ASN A 23 18.06 -11.51 20.09
CA ASN A 23 19.50 -11.77 19.95
C ASN A 23 20.01 -11.72 18.49
N GLY A 24 19.15 -11.39 17.52
CA GLY A 24 19.53 -11.30 16.10
C GLY A 24 19.82 -12.63 15.42
N HIS A 25 19.47 -13.77 16.04
CA HIS A 25 19.62 -15.09 15.41
C HIS A 25 18.65 -15.27 14.24
N ILE A 26 17.45 -14.72 14.34
CA ILE A 26 16.45 -14.67 13.26
C ILE A 26 16.38 -13.23 12.75
N GLN A 27 16.76 -13.03 11.50
CA GLN A 27 16.79 -11.73 10.82
C GLN A 27 15.65 -11.58 9.81
N ASN A 28 15.14 -12.70 9.29
CA ASN A 28 13.96 -12.73 8.44
C ASN A 28 12.90 -13.59 9.11
N LEU A 29 11.80 -12.99 9.55
CA LEU A 29 10.68 -13.68 10.17
C LEU A 29 9.40 -13.30 9.44
N SER A 30 8.65 -14.28 8.94
CA SER A 30 7.27 -14.05 8.50
C SER A 30 6.30 -14.74 9.44
N VAL A 31 5.27 -14.02 9.88
CA VAL A 31 4.18 -14.54 10.74
C VAL A 31 2.81 -14.20 10.14
N PHE A 32 2.78 -13.89 8.84
CA PHE A 32 1.59 -13.47 8.12
C PHE A 32 0.42 -14.46 8.34
N ASN A 33 -0.80 -13.95 8.47
CA ASN A 33 -2.01 -14.78 8.61
C ASN A 33 -1.98 -15.76 9.82
N ASN A 34 -1.56 -15.28 10.99
CA ASN A 34 -1.66 -15.98 12.27
C ASN A 34 -2.48 -15.16 13.29
N PRO A 35 -3.24 -15.80 14.20
CA PRO A 35 -4.03 -15.13 15.23
C PRO A 35 -3.18 -14.73 16.46
N VAL A 36 -2.05 -14.06 16.26
CA VAL A 36 -1.13 -13.67 17.34
C VAL A 36 -1.79 -12.63 18.25
N LEU A 37 -1.71 -12.85 19.56
CA LEU A 37 -2.30 -11.99 20.60
C LEU A 37 -1.24 -11.11 21.28
N GLY A 38 -1.67 -10.00 21.86
CA GLY A 38 -0.82 -9.12 22.68
C GLY A 38 0.21 -8.29 21.90
N ILE A 39 0.19 -8.33 20.57
CA ILE A 39 1.03 -7.55 19.68
C ILE A 39 0.13 -6.85 18.65
N PRO A 40 0.34 -5.56 18.35
CA PRO A 40 -0.42 -4.88 17.31
C PRO A 40 -0.33 -5.62 15.96
N ARG A 41 -1.47 -5.87 15.31
CA ARG A 41 -1.52 -6.60 14.02
C ARG A 41 -0.75 -5.88 12.92
N GLU A 42 -0.64 -4.56 13.03
CA GLU A 42 0.14 -3.66 12.17
C GLU A 42 1.64 -4.04 12.11
N LEU A 43 2.15 -4.71 13.14
CA LEU A 43 3.55 -5.16 13.21
C LEU A 43 3.75 -6.59 12.69
N LEU A 44 2.68 -7.33 12.38
CA LEU A 44 2.71 -8.74 11.97
C LEU A 44 2.79 -8.96 10.46
N GLY A 45 2.95 -7.87 9.69
CA GLY A 45 3.04 -7.92 8.23
C GLY A 45 1.66 -7.90 7.56
N THR A 46 1.61 -7.36 6.34
CA THR A 46 0.37 -7.21 5.56
C THR A 46 0.34 -8.13 4.35
N ALA A 47 1.48 -8.72 3.98
CA ALA A 47 1.60 -9.68 2.89
C ALA A 47 2.39 -10.94 3.30
N ASN A 48 2.22 -11.99 2.50
CA ASN A 48 3.00 -13.22 2.66
C ASN A 48 4.50 -12.92 2.49
N LEU A 49 5.33 -13.54 3.33
CA LEU A 49 6.80 -13.36 3.38
C LEU A 49 7.29 -11.98 3.82
N ASP A 50 6.39 -11.09 4.28
CA ASP A 50 6.81 -9.84 4.92
C ASP A 50 7.75 -10.14 6.10
N ASN A 51 8.92 -9.48 6.12
CA ASN A 51 9.85 -9.60 7.22
C ASN A 51 9.43 -8.68 8.37
N VAL A 52 9.07 -9.30 9.50
CA VAL A 52 8.63 -8.62 10.72
C VAL A 52 9.65 -8.69 11.85
N ALA A 53 10.84 -9.25 11.62
CA ALA A 53 11.84 -9.46 12.68
C ALA A 53 12.25 -8.15 13.37
N SER A 54 12.67 -7.13 12.60
CA SER A 54 13.08 -5.82 13.16
C SER A 54 11.91 -5.06 13.79
N PRO A 55 10.73 -4.91 13.14
CA PRO A 55 9.58 -4.25 13.77
C PRO A 55 9.16 -4.89 15.11
N LEU A 56 9.18 -6.23 15.21
CA LEU A 56 8.87 -6.93 16.45
C LEU A 56 9.96 -6.76 17.51
N GLN A 57 11.23 -6.85 17.12
CA GLN A 57 12.37 -6.63 18.01
C GLN A 57 12.31 -5.24 18.64
N GLU A 58 12.16 -4.21 17.80
CA GLU A 58 12.10 -2.81 18.17
C GLU A 58 10.91 -2.54 19.10
N ASN A 59 9.73 -3.06 18.77
CA ASN A 59 8.55 -2.95 19.63
C ASN A 59 8.78 -3.62 21.00
N TRP A 60 9.34 -4.82 21.05
CA TRP A 60 9.62 -5.48 22.34
C TRP A 60 10.64 -4.74 23.19
N LEU A 61 11.65 -4.13 22.57
CA LEU A 61 12.65 -3.30 23.27
C LEU A 61 12.01 -2.02 23.83
N ASP A 62 11.15 -1.36 23.06
CA ASP A 62 10.47 -0.13 23.47
C ASP A 62 9.43 -0.39 24.56
N VAL A 63 8.64 -1.47 24.44
CA VAL A 63 7.69 -1.93 25.48
C VAL A 63 8.42 -2.20 26.81
N ALA A 64 9.63 -2.77 26.76
CA ALA A 64 10.43 -3.04 27.97
C ALA A 64 10.90 -1.77 28.70
N GLN A 65 10.92 -0.60 28.05
CA GLN A 65 11.24 0.69 28.69
C GLN A 65 10.03 1.33 29.37
N GLY A 66 8.83 0.87 29.04
CA GLY A 66 7.57 1.38 29.57
C GLY A 66 6.45 1.17 28.57
N SER A 67 5.36 0.55 29.01
CA SER A 67 4.16 0.33 28.20
C SER A 67 2.93 0.88 28.90
N ALA A 68 1.90 1.15 28.09
CA ALA A 68 0.54 1.30 28.57
C ALA A 68 -0.43 0.59 27.61
N PRO A 69 -1.59 0.14 28.09
CA PRO A 69 -2.55 -0.57 27.27
C PRO A 69 -3.14 0.35 26.21
N ASN A 70 -3.29 -0.15 24.99
CA ASN A 70 -4.04 0.52 23.95
C ASN A 70 -5.52 0.69 24.38
N ARG A 71 -6.06 1.89 24.12
CA ARG A 71 -7.47 2.23 24.41
C ARG A 71 -8.22 2.71 23.18
N ASP A 72 -7.54 2.81 22.04
CA ASP A 72 -8.16 3.17 20.78
C ASP A 72 -8.75 1.94 20.11
N VAL A 73 -10.04 1.99 19.83
CA VAL A 73 -10.77 0.92 19.13
C VAL A 73 -11.54 1.49 17.96
N LYS A 74 -11.71 0.68 16.91
CA LYS A 74 -12.33 1.10 15.65
C LYS A 74 -13.73 0.51 15.52
N VAL A 75 -14.71 1.37 15.20
CA VAL A 75 -16.09 0.99 14.90
C VAL A 75 -16.45 1.52 13.52
N LEU A 76 -16.88 0.66 12.60
CA LEU A 76 -17.22 1.05 11.23
C LEU A 76 -18.70 0.84 10.98
N LEU A 77 -19.34 1.85 10.39
CA LEU A 77 -20.73 1.77 9.97
C LEU A 77 -20.80 1.46 8.47
N VAL A 78 -21.51 0.40 8.10
CA VAL A 78 -21.66 -0.09 6.72
C VAL A 78 -23.14 -0.18 6.38
N GLU A 79 -23.57 0.43 5.26
CA GLU A 79 -24.97 0.38 4.82
C GLU A 79 -25.12 0.52 3.30
N ASN A 80 -26.27 0.09 2.79
CA ASN A 80 -26.74 0.30 1.42
C ASN A 80 -27.22 1.73 1.12
N GLY A 81 -26.79 2.72 1.89
CA GLY A 81 -27.19 4.14 1.84
C GLY A 81 -28.66 4.40 2.20
N CYS A 82 -28.92 5.55 2.82
CA CYS A 82 -30.25 5.98 3.28
C CYS A 82 -30.93 5.02 4.29
N VAL A 83 -30.15 4.14 4.95
CA VAL A 83 -30.66 3.28 6.03
C VAL A 83 -30.63 4.04 7.36
N GLY A 84 -29.70 4.97 7.55
CA GLY A 84 -29.67 5.90 8.68
C GLY A 84 -28.37 5.86 9.48
N LYS A 85 -27.26 5.51 8.85
CA LYS A 85 -25.93 5.49 9.43
C LYS A 85 -25.51 6.79 10.12
N SER A 86 -25.67 7.94 9.47
CA SER A 86 -25.32 9.23 10.09
C SER A 86 -26.22 9.58 11.26
N THR A 87 -27.50 9.19 11.17
CA THR A 87 -28.45 9.28 12.28
C THR A 87 -28.03 8.39 13.46
N LEU A 88 -27.52 7.18 13.19
CA LEU A 88 -26.96 6.30 14.22
C LEU A 88 -25.70 6.90 14.84
N ALA A 89 -24.78 7.41 14.02
CA ALA A 89 -23.55 8.03 14.51
C ALA A 89 -23.86 9.18 15.48
N HIS A 90 -24.78 10.07 15.08
CA HIS A 90 -25.31 11.12 15.95
C HIS A 90 -25.89 10.57 17.25
N GLY A 91 -26.72 9.52 17.19
CA GLY A 91 -27.31 8.90 18.37
C GLY A 91 -26.27 8.33 19.34
N LEU A 92 -25.27 7.61 18.83
CA LEU A 92 -24.19 7.03 19.65
C LEU A 92 -23.39 8.12 20.39
N ARG A 93 -23.18 9.26 19.72
CA ARG A 93 -22.46 10.43 20.25
C ARG A 93 -23.28 11.24 21.24
N MET A 94 -24.46 11.70 20.83
CA MET A 94 -25.24 12.68 21.58
C MET A 94 -26.08 12.06 22.69
N GLY A 95 -26.28 10.73 22.67
CA GLY A 95 -27.16 10.08 23.64
C GLY A 95 -28.64 10.38 23.42
N ALA A 96 -29.01 10.89 22.23
CA ALA A 96 -30.36 11.35 21.93
C ALA A 96 -30.66 11.29 20.42
N ALA A 97 -31.95 11.37 20.08
CA ALA A 97 -32.40 11.54 18.70
C ALA A 97 -31.95 12.92 18.16
N PRO A 98 -31.66 13.04 16.86
CA PRO A 98 -31.38 14.33 16.27
C PRO A 98 -32.63 15.23 16.29
N LEU A 99 -32.42 16.53 16.54
CA LEU A 99 -33.50 17.54 16.61
C LEU A 99 -34.21 17.75 15.26
N ALA A 100 -33.56 17.40 14.15
CA ALA A 100 -34.12 17.39 12.82
C ALA A 100 -33.50 16.22 12.02
N PRO A 101 -34.19 15.67 11.00
CA PRO A 101 -33.61 14.67 10.13
C PRO A 101 -32.27 15.15 9.54
N ILE A 102 -31.23 14.34 9.66
CA ILE A 102 -29.92 14.60 9.06
C ILE A 102 -30.05 14.33 7.56
N GLY A 103 -30.55 15.34 6.82
CA GLY A 103 -30.94 15.21 5.42
C GLY A 103 -29.78 15.32 4.41
N GLN A 104 -28.58 15.69 4.86
CA GLN A 104 -27.40 15.73 4.00
C GLN A 104 -26.67 14.39 4.06
N ARG A 105 -26.56 13.68 2.93
CA ARG A 105 -25.70 12.49 2.85
C ARG A 105 -24.25 12.93 3.11
N THR A 106 -23.57 12.24 4.02
CA THR A 106 -22.12 12.40 4.32
C THR A 106 -21.33 12.44 3.02
N HIS A 107 -20.48 13.47 2.86
CA HIS A 107 -19.77 13.74 1.59
C HIS A 107 -18.58 12.81 1.35
N ALA A 108 -17.86 12.39 2.38
CA ALA A 108 -16.67 11.54 2.24
C ALA A 108 -16.53 10.58 3.43
N ILE A 109 -15.90 11.01 4.53
CA ILE A 109 -15.72 10.20 5.74
C ILE A 109 -15.82 11.13 6.95
N GLU A 110 -16.68 10.79 7.90
CA GLU A 110 -16.70 11.42 9.22
C GLU A 110 -16.13 10.43 10.23
N ILE A 111 -15.05 10.85 10.91
CA ILE A 111 -14.48 10.11 12.04
C ILE A 111 -14.83 10.88 13.30
N GLU A 112 -15.70 10.29 14.12
CA GLU A 112 -16.03 10.83 15.44
C GLU A 112 -15.29 10.03 16.52
N ILE A 113 -14.75 10.69 17.54
CA ILE A 113 -14.11 10.05 18.68
C ILE A 113 -15.06 10.11 19.88
N LEU A 114 -15.41 8.95 20.43
CA LEU A 114 -16.26 8.84 21.62
C LEU A 114 -15.49 8.20 22.76
N GLU A 115 -15.50 8.85 23.92
CA GLU A 115 -14.96 8.27 25.15
C GLU A 115 -16.05 7.46 25.86
N THR A 116 -15.86 6.15 25.95
CA THR A 116 -16.87 5.23 26.49
C THR A 116 -16.27 4.35 27.59
N PRO A 117 -16.76 4.42 28.84
CA PRO A 117 -16.33 3.50 29.90
C PRO A 117 -16.85 2.09 29.61
N LEU A 118 -15.98 1.08 29.78
CA LEU A 118 -16.35 -0.33 29.60
C LEU A 118 -17.25 -0.86 30.73
N THR A 119 -17.01 -0.39 31.95
CA THR A 119 -17.78 -0.66 33.17
C THR A 119 -17.73 0.58 34.07
N SER A 120 -18.51 0.61 35.15
CA SER A 120 -18.53 1.74 36.11
C SER A 120 -17.18 2.06 36.75
N GLU A 121 -16.29 1.07 36.84
CA GLU A 121 -14.93 1.19 37.42
C GLU A 121 -13.83 0.79 36.41
N GLY A 122 -14.19 0.54 35.16
CA GLY A 122 -13.30 0.02 34.12
C GLY A 122 -12.58 1.10 33.31
N PRO A 123 -11.67 0.70 32.40
CA PRO A 123 -11.00 1.65 31.53
C PRO A 123 -11.97 2.30 30.54
N THR A 124 -11.72 3.57 30.25
CA THR A 124 -12.41 4.31 29.18
C THR A 124 -11.74 4.03 27.85
N LEU A 125 -12.51 3.54 26.88
CA LEU A 125 -12.08 3.36 25.50
C LEU A 125 -12.36 4.60 24.67
N LYS A 126 -11.49 4.88 23.70
CA LYS A 126 -11.68 5.87 22.64
C LYS A 126 -12.17 5.15 21.39
N TRP A 127 -13.46 5.28 21.09
CA TRP A 127 -14.07 4.70 19.91
C TRP A 127 -13.87 5.65 18.74
N HIS A 128 -13.12 5.22 17.73
CA HIS A 128 -13.03 5.88 16.44
C HIS A 128 -14.19 5.35 15.60
N LEU A 129 -15.28 6.13 15.52
CA LEU A 129 -16.47 5.80 14.77
C LEU A 129 -16.34 6.32 13.34
N TRP A 130 -16.37 5.42 12.37
CA TRP A 130 -16.22 5.73 10.95
C TRP A 130 -17.56 5.69 10.22
N ASP A 131 -17.99 6.87 9.75
CA ASP A 131 -19.15 7.06 8.88
C ASP A 131 -18.70 7.38 7.44
N PHE A 132 -18.85 6.39 6.55
CA PHE A 132 -18.35 6.39 5.16
C PHE A 132 -19.37 6.85 4.10
N GLY A 133 -19.36 8.10 3.66
CA GLY A 133 -20.28 8.65 2.67
C GLY A 133 -20.26 7.94 1.29
N GLY A 134 -21.45 7.68 0.74
CA GLY A 134 -21.65 7.19 -0.65
C GLY A 134 -21.62 5.67 -0.83
N GLN A 135 -22.47 5.14 -1.73
CA GLN A 135 -22.59 3.70 -2.03
C GLN A 135 -21.57 3.20 -3.07
N GLU A 136 -21.04 4.09 -3.92
CA GLU A 136 -20.24 3.72 -5.12
C GLU A 136 -18.73 3.62 -4.87
N LEU A 137 -18.25 4.15 -3.74
CA LEU A 137 -16.81 4.40 -3.52
C LEU A 137 -16.12 3.38 -2.61
N TYR A 138 -16.90 2.49 -1.98
CA TYR A 138 -16.40 1.40 -1.12
C TYR A 138 -15.28 0.57 -1.74
N HIS A 139 -15.21 0.47 -3.07
CA HIS A 139 -14.24 -0.35 -3.76
C HIS A 139 -12.89 0.33 -4.01
N ALA A 140 -12.81 1.66 -4.12
CA ALA A 140 -11.55 2.34 -4.45
C ALA A 140 -10.82 2.88 -3.21
N ALA A 141 -11.49 3.67 -2.36
CA ALA A 141 -10.83 4.37 -1.24
C ALA A 141 -10.89 3.64 0.10
N HIS A 142 -11.94 2.84 0.35
CA HIS A 142 -12.21 2.31 1.71
C HIS A 142 -11.29 1.15 2.08
N ARG A 143 -10.67 0.49 1.09
CA ARG A 143 -9.65 -0.55 1.35
C ARG A 143 -8.57 -0.05 2.29
N LEU A 144 -8.15 1.20 2.15
CA LEU A 144 -7.17 1.85 3.04
C LEU A 144 -7.54 1.80 4.54
N PHE A 145 -8.83 1.66 4.85
CA PHE A 145 -9.34 1.72 6.22
C PHE A 145 -10.00 0.42 6.69
N LEU A 146 -10.31 -0.52 5.79
CA LEU A 146 -11.04 -1.74 6.13
C LEU A 146 -10.13 -2.88 6.60
N HIS A 147 -8.81 -2.79 6.38
CA HIS A 147 -7.85 -3.87 6.67
C HIS A 147 -7.49 -4.09 8.15
N HIS A 148 -8.20 -3.46 9.09
CA HIS A 148 -7.86 -3.49 10.53
C HIS A 148 -8.92 -4.18 11.36
N GLN A 149 -8.50 -4.68 12.52
CA GLN A 149 -9.37 -5.28 13.52
C GLN A 149 -10.35 -4.21 14.03
N ALA A 150 -11.63 -4.39 13.72
CA ALA A 150 -12.65 -3.39 14.01
C ALA A 150 -14.01 -4.03 14.24
N VAL A 151 -14.90 -3.33 14.93
CA VAL A 151 -16.30 -3.74 15.07
C VAL A 151 -17.11 -3.17 13.93
N PHE A 152 -17.73 -4.02 13.13
CA PHE A 152 -18.58 -3.61 12.01
C PHE A 152 -20.05 -3.59 12.42
N LEU A 153 -20.71 -2.45 12.22
CA LEU A 153 -22.16 -2.34 12.30
C LEU A 153 -22.71 -2.36 10.87
N LEU A 154 -23.33 -3.47 10.49
CA LEU A 154 -23.97 -3.64 9.18
C LEU A 154 -25.44 -3.26 9.30
N LEU A 155 -25.80 -2.07 8.80
CA LEU A 155 -27.16 -1.55 8.89
C LEU A 155 -28.00 -2.00 7.68
N TRP A 156 -29.23 -2.40 7.95
CA TRP A 156 -30.24 -2.66 6.92
C TRP A 156 -31.63 -2.19 7.37
N ALA A 157 -32.54 -1.98 6.41
CA ALA A 157 -33.95 -1.70 6.64
C ALA A 157 -34.77 -2.48 5.59
N GLU A 158 -36.03 -2.77 5.88
CA GLU A 158 -36.92 -3.47 4.93
C GLU A 158 -37.24 -2.60 3.71
N GLU A 159 -37.59 -1.34 3.96
CA GLU A 159 -37.84 -0.35 2.91
C GLU A 159 -37.02 0.92 3.21
N PRO A 160 -35.72 0.93 2.85
CA PRO A 160 -34.90 2.12 3.02
C PRO A 160 -35.38 3.23 2.10
N ASP A 161 -35.20 4.48 2.55
CA ASP A 161 -35.51 5.67 1.77
C ASP A 161 -34.86 5.63 0.37
N GLU A 162 -35.54 6.20 -0.63
CA GLU A 162 -35.17 6.08 -2.04
C GLU A 162 -33.69 6.45 -2.26
N ALA A 163 -32.95 5.48 -2.78
CA ALA A 163 -31.61 5.66 -3.29
C ALA A 163 -31.61 5.35 -4.79
N PRO A 164 -30.70 5.94 -5.59
CA PRO A 164 -30.53 5.55 -6.99
C PRO A 164 -30.39 4.03 -7.12
N ALA A 165 -31.10 3.42 -8.08
CA ALA A 165 -31.19 1.96 -8.23
C ALA A 165 -29.84 1.30 -8.57
N ASP A 166 -28.89 2.07 -9.10
CA ASP A 166 -27.72 1.56 -9.81
C ASP A 166 -26.60 1.02 -8.90
N VAL A 167 -26.80 1.01 -7.57
CA VAL A 167 -25.74 0.73 -6.57
C VAL A 167 -26.25 0.05 -5.28
N ARG A 168 -27.43 -0.58 -5.28
CA ARG A 168 -27.87 -1.38 -4.13
C ARG A 168 -27.28 -2.79 -4.21
N HIS A 169 -26.51 -3.18 -3.20
CA HIS A 169 -26.04 -4.54 -3.04
C HIS A 169 -26.88 -5.28 -1.98
N PRO A 170 -27.04 -6.60 -2.06
CA PRO A 170 -27.70 -7.36 -0.99
C PRO A 170 -26.89 -7.31 0.32
N VAL A 171 -27.50 -7.56 1.49
CA VAL A 171 -26.79 -7.54 2.79
C VAL A 171 -25.69 -8.61 2.82
N SER A 172 -25.94 -9.76 2.21
CA SER A 172 -24.98 -10.85 1.97
C SER A 172 -23.71 -10.39 1.23
N TYR A 173 -23.81 -9.43 0.31
CA TYR A 173 -22.66 -8.85 -0.36
C TYR A 173 -21.76 -8.10 0.62
N TRP A 174 -22.34 -7.22 1.45
CA TRP A 174 -21.57 -6.46 2.44
C TRP A 174 -20.95 -7.35 3.49
N LEU A 175 -21.67 -8.37 3.94
CA LEU A 175 -21.11 -9.38 4.84
C LEU A 175 -19.88 -10.06 4.21
N SER A 176 -20.01 -10.52 2.97
CA SER A 176 -18.92 -11.17 2.25
C SER A 176 -17.74 -10.22 2.04
N PHE A 177 -18.01 -8.95 1.73
CA PHE A 177 -17.02 -7.88 1.58
C PHE A 177 -16.25 -7.59 2.87
N ILE A 178 -16.95 -7.50 4.01
CA ILE A 178 -16.31 -7.32 5.32
C ILE A 178 -15.43 -8.52 5.67
N GLN A 179 -15.93 -9.74 5.46
CA GLN A 179 -15.18 -10.97 5.74
C GLN A 179 -13.93 -11.13 4.87
N ASP A 180 -13.96 -10.58 3.66
CA ASP A 180 -12.87 -10.60 2.70
C ASP A 180 -11.75 -9.62 3.09
N LEU A 181 -12.13 -8.40 3.50
CA LEU A 181 -11.17 -7.34 3.83
C LEU A 181 -10.65 -7.38 5.28
N SER A 182 -11.47 -7.84 6.23
CA SER A 182 -11.18 -7.83 7.66
C SER A 182 -11.53 -9.18 8.30
N SER A 183 -10.77 -10.21 7.92
CA SER A 183 -10.94 -11.55 8.48
C SER A 183 -10.78 -11.53 10.02
N GLY A 184 -11.78 -12.09 10.72
CA GLY A 184 -11.82 -12.21 12.18
C GLY A 184 -12.45 -11.04 12.95
N SER A 185 -12.86 -9.98 12.25
CA SER A 185 -13.59 -8.84 12.83
C SER A 185 -15.07 -9.17 13.06
N PRO A 186 -15.67 -8.78 14.19
CA PRO A 186 -17.08 -9.03 14.48
C PRO A 186 -17.98 -8.15 13.62
N VAL A 187 -19.11 -8.70 13.22
CA VAL A 187 -20.16 -7.98 12.51
C VAL A 187 -21.43 -8.04 13.36
N LEU A 188 -21.96 -6.87 13.74
CA LEU A 188 -23.29 -6.74 14.35
C LEU A 188 -24.26 -6.36 13.23
N LEU A 189 -25.28 -7.19 13.01
CA LEU A 189 -26.34 -6.88 12.06
C LEU A 189 -27.38 -6.00 12.77
N VAL A 190 -27.58 -4.78 12.27
CA VAL A 190 -28.49 -3.82 12.90
C VAL A 190 -29.63 -3.48 11.95
N LYS A 191 -30.83 -3.93 12.29
CA LYS A 191 -32.06 -3.50 11.61
C LYS A 191 -32.44 -2.10 12.07
N ASN A 192 -32.42 -1.13 11.17
CA ASN A 192 -32.87 0.23 11.43
C ASN A 192 -34.28 0.49 10.89
N GLN A 193 -34.84 1.66 11.20
CA GLN A 193 -36.14 2.13 10.71
C GLN A 193 -37.32 1.23 11.14
N ILE A 194 -37.21 0.57 12.29
CA ILE A 194 -38.30 -0.25 12.84
C ILE A 194 -39.56 0.56 13.17
N ASP A 195 -39.42 1.88 13.29
CA ASP A 195 -40.52 2.81 13.45
C ASP A 195 -41.36 3.03 12.17
N ARG A 196 -40.83 2.59 11.02
CA ARG A 196 -41.51 2.56 9.73
C ARG A 196 -42.05 1.17 9.43
N LEU A 197 -41.19 0.16 9.42
CA LEU A 197 -41.56 -1.22 9.08
C LEU A 197 -40.69 -2.23 9.85
N ASP A 198 -41.34 -3.18 10.54
CA ASP A 198 -40.69 -4.23 11.32
C ASP A 198 -41.42 -5.59 11.21
N GLN A 199 -41.61 -6.09 9.98
CA GLN A 199 -42.28 -7.35 9.72
C GLN A 199 -41.30 -8.52 9.50
N ILE A 200 -40.17 -8.25 8.85
CA ILE A 200 -39.19 -9.27 8.47
C ILE A 200 -38.05 -9.31 9.51
N PRO A 201 -37.83 -10.44 10.22
CA PRO A 201 -36.85 -10.47 11.31
C PRO A 201 -35.40 -10.34 10.82
N ARG A 202 -35.08 -10.86 9.63
CA ARG A 202 -33.73 -10.97 9.07
C ARG A 202 -33.75 -10.70 7.56
N PRO A 203 -32.68 -10.12 6.96
CA PRO A 203 -32.61 -9.93 5.52
C PRO A 203 -32.84 -11.24 4.75
N PRO A 204 -33.72 -11.26 3.74
CA PRO A 204 -34.09 -12.48 3.03
C PRO A 204 -32.98 -13.04 2.13
N ASP A 205 -31.97 -12.24 1.80
CA ASP A 205 -30.84 -12.62 0.95
C ASP A 205 -29.69 -13.30 1.70
N LEU A 206 -29.80 -13.45 3.03
CA LEU A 206 -28.80 -14.15 3.82
C LEU A 206 -29.04 -15.67 3.80
N PRO A 207 -27.97 -16.47 3.73
CA PRO A 207 -28.10 -17.93 3.70
C PRO A 207 -28.71 -18.47 5.00
N GLU A 208 -29.50 -19.53 4.88
CA GLU A 208 -29.98 -20.31 6.02
C GLU A 208 -28.80 -21.04 6.69
N GLY A 209 -28.68 -20.93 8.02
CA GLY A 209 -27.56 -21.50 8.77
C GLY A 209 -27.22 -20.75 10.05
N PRO A 210 -26.12 -21.14 10.74
CA PRO A 210 -25.65 -20.44 11.92
C PRO A 210 -25.39 -18.96 11.60
N SER A 211 -25.78 -18.07 12.52
CA SER A 211 -25.65 -16.64 12.29
C SER A 211 -24.15 -16.28 12.18
N PRO A 212 -23.71 -15.67 11.07
CA PRO A 212 -22.33 -15.21 10.91
C PRO A 212 -22.05 -13.92 11.69
N PHE A 213 -23.07 -13.37 12.35
CA PHE A 213 -23.01 -12.13 13.11
C PHE A 213 -22.70 -12.42 14.57
N TYR A 214 -21.97 -11.51 15.21
CA TYR A 214 -21.79 -11.53 16.65
C TYR A 214 -23.14 -11.34 17.36
N GLN A 215 -23.96 -10.41 16.87
CA GLN A 215 -25.30 -10.18 17.37
C GLN A 215 -26.21 -9.57 16.29
N GLU A 216 -27.50 -9.88 16.37
CA GLU A 216 -28.56 -9.27 15.56
C GLU A 216 -29.41 -8.35 16.44
N LEU A 217 -29.56 -7.09 16.01
CA LEU A 217 -30.15 -6.02 16.79
C LEU A 217 -31.21 -5.26 15.99
N LYS A 218 -32.11 -4.59 16.69
CA LYS A 218 -33.16 -3.75 16.11
C LYS A 218 -33.13 -2.36 16.75
N MET A 219 -33.32 -1.33 15.93
CA MET A 219 -33.36 0.04 16.40
C MET A 219 -34.19 0.96 15.48
N SER A 220 -34.59 2.10 16.05
CA SER A 220 -34.93 3.30 15.30
C SER A 220 -33.93 4.39 15.70
N ALA A 221 -32.95 4.65 14.84
CA ALA A 221 -32.01 5.74 15.06
C ALA A 221 -32.72 7.11 15.12
N LEU A 222 -33.79 7.29 14.33
CA LEU A 222 -34.58 8.52 14.30
C LEU A 222 -35.29 8.80 15.63
N ARG A 223 -35.83 7.75 16.27
CA ARG A 223 -36.53 7.87 17.57
C ARG A 223 -35.64 7.58 18.77
N TYR A 224 -34.35 7.35 18.55
CA TYR A 224 -33.40 6.90 19.57
C TYR A 224 -33.83 5.61 20.32
N GLN A 225 -34.64 4.78 19.66
CA GLN A 225 -35.13 3.53 20.24
C GLN A 225 -34.16 2.40 19.91
N GLY A 226 -33.66 1.68 20.93
CA GLY A 226 -32.73 0.55 20.74
C GLY A 226 -31.27 0.94 20.45
N VAL A 227 -30.95 2.23 20.31
CA VAL A 227 -29.57 2.71 20.07
C VAL A 227 -28.65 2.40 21.27
N GLU A 228 -29.14 2.52 22.51
CA GLU A 228 -28.33 2.15 23.68
C GLU A 228 -28.07 0.64 23.76
N THR A 229 -28.98 -0.20 23.25
CA THR A 229 -28.75 -1.64 23.13
C THR A 229 -27.62 -1.93 22.14
N VAL A 230 -27.56 -1.19 21.02
CA VAL A 230 -26.42 -1.28 20.08
C VAL A 230 -25.13 -0.83 20.75
N LYS A 231 -25.17 0.26 21.54
CA LYS A 231 -24.01 0.75 22.28
C LYS A 231 -23.52 -0.28 23.30
N GLU A 232 -24.41 -0.93 24.05
CA GLU A 232 -24.04 -1.98 24.99
C GLU A 232 -23.48 -3.22 24.28
N ALA A 233 -24.06 -3.66 23.17
CA ALA A 233 -23.54 -4.80 22.40
C ALA A 233 -22.09 -4.58 21.92
N ILE A 234 -21.73 -3.34 21.56
CA ILE A 234 -20.34 -2.98 21.23
C ILE A 234 -19.45 -3.05 22.48
N ARG A 235 -19.92 -2.56 23.64
CA ARG A 235 -19.18 -2.66 24.91
C ARG A 235 -18.99 -4.12 25.33
N ASP A 236 -20.03 -4.94 25.22
CA ASP A 236 -20.01 -6.38 25.53
C ASP A 236 -18.93 -7.08 24.71
N TYR A 237 -18.87 -6.83 23.40
CA TYR A 237 -17.82 -7.39 22.55
C TYR A 237 -16.41 -7.05 23.06
N PHE A 238 -16.14 -5.78 23.35
CA PHE A 238 -14.83 -5.37 23.86
C PHE A 238 -14.54 -5.92 25.26
N ARG A 239 -15.57 -6.14 26.09
CA ARG A 239 -15.43 -6.74 27.42
C ARG A 239 -15.13 -8.24 27.35
N GLU A 240 -15.76 -8.95 26.41
CA GLU A 240 -15.59 -10.39 26.18
C GLU A 240 -14.28 -10.73 25.46
N HIS A 241 -13.74 -9.79 24.68
CA HIS A 241 -12.54 -9.98 23.86
C HIS A 241 -11.42 -8.98 24.14
N PRO A 242 -10.93 -8.83 25.40
CA PRO A 242 -9.84 -7.92 25.72
C PRO A 242 -8.55 -8.24 24.95
N GLU A 243 -8.29 -9.52 24.62
CA GLU A 243 -7.12 -9.97 23.87
C GLU A 243 -7.00 -9.36 22.46
N LYS A 244 -8.11 -8.85 21.92
CA LYS A 244 -8.21 -8.27 20.57
C LYS A 244 -7.90 -6.78 20.49
N TRP A 245 -7.82 -6.07 21.62
CA TRP A 245 -7.61 -4.63 21.63
C TRP A 245 -6.71 -4.13 22.77
N ALA A 246 -6.68 -4.83 23.91
CA ALA A 246 -5.92 -4.45 25.10
C ALA A 246 -4.49 -4.99 25.04
N PHE A 247 -3.77 -4.66 23.97
CA PHE A 247 -2.33 -4.93 23.85
C PHE A 247 -1.51 -3.75 24.36
N ASP A 248 -0.30 -4.05 24.83
CA ASP A 248 0.62 -3.03 25.32
C ASP A 248 1.29 -2.29 24.16
N LEU A 249 1.27 -0.96 24.23
CA LEU A 249 2.01 -0.08 23.35
C LEU A 249 3.13 0.61 24.14
N PRO A 250 4.28 0.91 23.51
CA PRO A 250 5.29 1.73 24.15
C PRO A 250 4.72 3.08 24.61
N SER A 251 5.01 3.48 25.85
CA SER A 251 4.52 4.75 26.38
C SER A 251 5.03 5.95 25.58
N SER A 252 6.22 5.84 24.96
CA SER A 252 6.77 6.86 24.06
C SER A 252 5.93 7.04 22.80
N TRP A 253 5.40 5.96 22.23
CA TRP A 253 4.52 6.02 21.06
C TRP A 253 3.18 6.68 21.40
N LEU A 254 2.63 6.39 22.58
CA LEU A 254 1.39 7.03 23.04
C LEU A 254 1.57 8.54 23.26
N ARG A 255 2.67 8.97 23.87
CA ARG A 255 3.01 10.40 23.99
C ARG A 255 3.19 11.06 22.62
N LEU A 256 3.89 10.39 21.70
CA LEU A 256 4.06 10.88 20.33
C LEU A 256 2.70 11.07 19.63
N ARG A 257 1.76 10.13 19.79
CA ARG A 257 0.40 10.25 19.23
C ARG A 257 -0.34 11.47 19.75
N GLU A 258 -0.27 11.75 21.06
CA GLU A 258 -0.91 12.94 21.65
C GLU A 258 -0.35 14.24 21.05
N VAL A 259 0.97 14.30 20.84
CA VAL A 259 1.65 15.46 20.24
C VAL A 259 1.27 15.64 18.77
N LEU A 260 1.22 14.55 18.01
CA LEU A 260 0.81 14.59 16.61
C LEU A 260 -0.66 14.99 16.45
N GLU A 261 -1.54 14.57 17.37
CA GLU A 261 -2.95 14.96 17.35
C GLU A 261 -3.11 16.47 17.59
N GLN A 262 -2.31 17.08 18.47
CA GLN A 262 -2.32 18.53 18.70
C GLN A 262 -1.82 19.34 17.49
N ARG A 263 -1.06 18.71 16.60
CA ARG A 263 -0.51 19.32 15.37
C ARG A 263 -1.30 18.94 14.13
N ARG A 264 -2.49 18.33 14.29
CA ARG A 264 -3.30 17.87 13.18
C ARG A 264 -3.72 18.99 12.22
N ASP A 265 -3.87 20.21 12.73
CA ASP A 265 -4.17 21.41 11.93
C ASP A 265 -3.05 21.77 10.92
N GLU A 266 -1.82 21.29 11.14
CA GLU A 266 -0.72 21.45 10.18
C GLU A 266 -0.93 20.60 8.91
N ARG A 267 -1.87 19.63 8.95
CA ARG A 267 -2.23 18.65 7.91
C ARG A 267 -1.11 17.70 7.51
N MET A 268 0.12 18.17 7.46
CA MET A 268 1.30 17.45 7.00
C MET A 268 2.53 17.79 7.83
N LEU A 269 3.47 16.86 7.86
CA LEU A 269 4.72 16.98 8.59
C LEU A 269 5.87 16.34 7.80
N PRO A 270 6.97 17.06 7.50
CA PRO A 270 8.13 16.46 6.86
C PRO A 270 8.65 15.28 7.70
N ARG A 271 9.06 14.18 7.06
CA ARG A 271 9.60 13.01 7.77
C ARG A 271 10.74 13.39 8.73
N ALA A 272 11.63 14.30 8.33
CA ALA A 272 12.72 14.78 9.19
C ALA A 272 12.19 15.40 10.51
N HIS A 273 11.11 16.19 10.43
CA HIS A 273 10.48 16.76 11.62
C HIS A 273 9.75 15.69 12.44
N PHE A 274 9.12 14.71 11.80
CA PHE A 274 8.56 13.55 12.50
C PHE A 274 9.62 12.81 13.31
N VAL A 275 10.79 12.55 12.72
CA VAL A 275 11.90 11.89 13.44
C VAL A 275 12.42 12.76 14.58
N GLN A 276 12.50 14.08 14.39
CA GLN A 276 12.85 15.00 15.46
C GLN A 276 11.88 14.92 16.65
N LEU A 277 10.56 14.82 16.39
CA LEU A 277 9.56 14.61 17.44
C LEU A 277 9.73 13.27 18.13
N CYS A 278 10.03 12.21 17.38
CA CYS A 278 10.33 10.89 17.96
C CYS A 278 11.42 11.00 19.02
N LEU A 279 12.53 11.69 18.72
CA LEU A 279 13.64 11.84 19.66
C LEU A 279 13.28 12.69 20.87
N GLN A 280 12.52 13.76 20.67
CA GLN A 280 12.04 14.62 21.76
C GLN A 280 11.12 13.88 22.75
N HIS A 281 10.49 12.78 22.30
CA HIS A 281 9.56 11.99 23.09
C HIS A 281 10.05 10.56 23.40
N ASP A 282 11.36 10.32 23.29
CA ASP A 282 12.05 9.05 23.60
C ASP A 282 11.59 7.84 22.75
N VAL A 283 11.21 8.08 21.50
CA VAL A 283 10.94 7.03 20.51
C VAL A 283 12.24 6.65 19.82
N ARG A 284 12.78 5.47 20.16
CA ARG A 284 14.08 4.98 19.67
C ARG A 284 14.06 4.52 18.23
N HIS A 285 12.90 4.06 17.75
CA HIS A 285 12.75 3.46 16.43
C HIS A 285 11.67 4.19 15.61
N PRO A 286 11.99 5.38 15.03
CA PRO A 286 11.04 6.20 14.29
C PRO A 286 10.39 5.49 13.10
N LYS A 287 11.14 4.61 12.41
CA LYS A 287 10.64 3.88 11.24
C LYS A 287 9.51 2.92 11.62
N THR A 288 9.69 2.14 12.69
CA THR A 288 8.67 1.20 13.17
C THR A 288 7.49 1.91 13.80
N ALA A 289 7.73 3.00 14.55
CA ALA A 289 6.64 3.84 15.05
C ALA A 289 5.80 4.43 13.91
N LEU A 290 6.44 4.98 12.86
CA LEU A 290 5.75 5.52 11.70
C LEU A 290 4.99 4.45 10.91
N LYS A 291 5.58 3.25 10.74
CA LYS A 291 4.89 2.10 10.15
C LYS A 291 3.64 1.77 10.96
N TYR A 292 3.74 1.67 12.28
CA TYR A 292 2.59 1.43 13.14
C TYR A 292 1.52 2.54 13.03
N LEU A 293 1.91 3.82 13.00
CA LEU A 293 0.96 4.92 12.85
C LEU A 293 0.29 4.94 11.47
N HIS A 294 1.02 4.57 10.42
CA HIS A 294 0.46 4.42 9.08
C HIS A 294 -0.53 3.26 9.01
N GLU A 295 -0.10 2.07 9.45
CA GLU A 295 -0.88 0.84 9.39
C GLU A 295 -2.04 0.83 10.39
N SER A 296 -1.95 1.51 11.54
CA SER A 296 -3.14 1.71 12.41
C SER A 296 -4.13 2.69 11.79
N GLY A 297 -3.74 3.29 10.67
CA GLY A 297 -4.46 4.30 9.95
C GLY A 297 -4.46 5.63 10.65
N PHE A 298 -3.62 5.93 11.66
CA PHE A 298 -3.52 7.21 12.38
C PHE A 298 -3.03 8.36 11.49
N CYS A 299 -2.08 8.08 10.60
CA CYS A 299 -1.58 9.01 9.58
C CYS A 299 -1.40 8.28 8.24
N PHE A 300 -1.12 9.00 7.16
CA PHE A 300 -0.64 8.39 5.93
C PHE A 300 0.82 8.70 5.68
N TYR A 301 1.60 7.66 5.45
CA TYR A 301 2.99 7.80 5.06
C TYR A 301 3.40 6.62 4.22
N ARG A 302 4.19 6.87 3.19
CA ARG A 302 4.82 5.84 2.40
C ARG A 302 6.22 6.32 2.00
N GLU A 303 7.22 5.50 2.27
CA GLU A 303 8.62 5.82 1.99
C GLU A 303 8.82 6.12 0.50
N GLY A 304 9.40 7.28 0.18
CA GLY A 304 9.62 7.72 -1.20
C GLY A 304 8.37 8.27 -1.92
N VAL A 305 7.26 8.47 -1.20
CA VAL A 305 6.00 9.04 -1.73
C VAL A 305 5.61 10.27 -0.88
N PHE A 306 4.68 11.08 -1.35
CA PHE A 306 4.22 12.33 -0.71
C PHE A 306 5.32 13.36 -0.50
N GLN A 307 6.35 13.34 -1.35
CA GLN A 307 7.55 14.16 -1.17
C GLN A 307 8.20 13.99 0.22
N ASP A 308 8.16 12.77 0.77
CA ASP A 308 8.65 12.40 2.10
C ASP A 308 7.97 13.18 3.25
N GLN A 309 6.68 13.50 3.04
CA GLN A 309 5.79 14.06 4.05
C GLN A 309 4.93 12.97 4.70
N VAL A 310 4.68 13.13 5.99
CA VAL A 310 3.67 12.40 6.75
C VAL A 310 2.38 13.21 6.71
N ILE A 311 1.32 12.66 6.14
CA ILE A 311 -0.01 13.27 6.13
C ILE A 311 -0.66 12.99 7.49
N LEU A 312 -0.76 14.02 8.33
CA LEU A 312 -1.35 13.96 9.67
C LEU A 312 -2.88 14.02 9.61
N ASP A 313 -3.42 14.93 8.79
CA ASP A 313 -4.88 15.04 8.64
C ASP A 313 -5.40 14.16 7.51
N ARG A 314 -5.82 12.96 7.91
CA ARG A 314 -6.43 11.97 7.03
C ARG A 314 -7.72 12.48 6.41
N ASN A 315 -8.56 13.19 7.17
CA ASN A 315 -9.88 13.62 6.70
C ASN A 315 -9.74 14.61 5.55
N TRP A 316 -8.82 15.56 5.70
CA TRP A 316 -8.45 16.49 4.64
C TRP A 316 -7.99 15.77 3.36
N MET A 317 -7.06 14.82 3.47
CA MET A 317 -6.56 14.08 2.30
C MET A 317 -7.65 13.26 1.60
N ILE A 318 -8.47 12.58 2.40
CA ILE A 318 -9.63 11.82 1.91
C ILE A 318 -10.58 12.76 1.18
N GLU A 319 -10.97 13.89 1.77
CA GLU A 319 -11.90 14.83 1.16
C GLU A 319 -11.40 15.29 -0.22
N LEU A 320 -10.11 15.63 -0.34
CA LEU A 320 -9.51 16.04 -1.61
C LEU A 320 -9.65 14.98 -2.69
N VAL A 321 -9.34 13.74 -2.37
CA VAL A 321 -9.44 12.61 -3.29
C VAL A 321 -10.89 12.32 -3.69
N TYR A 322 -11.83 12.43 -2.74
CA TYR A 322 -13.24 12.16 -2.96
C TYR A 322 -13.92 13.17 -3.88
N ARG A 323 -13.40 14.41 -4.00
CA ARG A 323 -13.93 15.42 -4.94
C ARG A 323 -14.02 14.92 -6.38
N LEU A 324 -13.13 14.01 -6.81
CA LEU A 324 -13.15 13.43 -8.16
C LEU A 324 -14.33 12.49 -8.41
N PHE A 325 -14.96 11.98 -7.35
CA PHE A 325 -16.02 10.98 -7.41
C PHE A 325 -17.38 11.51 -6.93
N ASP A 326 -17.44 12.74 -6.42
CA ASP A 326 -18.67 13.35 -5.93
C ASP A 326 -19.61 13.73 -7.10
N PRO A 327 -20.82 13.14 -7.20
CA PRO A 327 -21.78 13.46 -8.26
C PRO A 327 -22.39 14.88 -8.13
N ARG A 328 -22.21 15.58 -7.01
CA ARG A 328 -22.81 16.92 -6.83
C ARG A 328 -21.98 18.05 -7.44
N GLN A 329 -20.70 17.80 -7.69
CA GLN A 329 -19.75 18.83 -8.13
C GLN A 329 -19.60 18.90 -9.66
N GLY A 330 -20.24 18.01 -10.43
CA GLY A 330 -20.12 17.97 -11.90
C GLY A 330 -18.81 17.37 -12.42
N ILE A 331 -17.78 17.27 -11.57
CA ILE A 331 -16.44 16.78 -11.90
C ILE A 331 -16.51 15.31 -12.35
N ARG A 332 -17.26 14.48 -11.60
CA ARG A 332 -17.42 13.06 -11.88
C ARG A 332 -17.98 12.84 -13.28
N GLU A 333 -19.00 13.59 -13.68
CA GLU A 333 -19.66 13.46 -14.98
C GLU A 333 -18.67 13.81 -16.11
N VAL A 334 -17.90 14.89 -15.94
CA VAL A 334 -16.84 15.27 -16.91
C VAL A 334 -15.81 14.16 -17.06
N LEU A 335 -15.30 13.63 -15.94
CA LEU A 335 -14.32 12.55 -15.95
C LEU A 335 -14.90 11.26 -16.54
N ALA A 336 -16.16 10.94 -16.26
CA ALA A 336 -16.83 9.77 -16.84
C ALA A 336 -16.98 9.89 -18.38
N HIS A 337 -17.31 11.08 -18.88
CA HIS A 337 -17.32 11.36 -20.33
C HIS A 337 -15.92 11.24 -20.97
N GLN A 338 -14.86 11.51 -20.20
CA GLN A 338 -13.47 11.30 -20.61
C GLN A 338 -12.96 9.88 -20.32
N HIS A 339 -13.84 8.93 -19.99
CA HIS A 339 -13.46 7.55 -19.65
C HIS A 339 -12.47 7.44 -18.48
N GLY A 340 -12.57 8.36 -17.52
CA GLY A 340 -11.71 8.47 -16.35
C GLY A 340 -10.32 9.05 -16.63
N LEU A 341 -10.01 9.42 -17.88
CA LEU A 341 -8.72 10.01 -18.28
C LEU A 341 -8.70 11.51 -18.01
N PHE A 342 -7.62 12.01 -17.40
CA PHE A 342 -7.39 13.44 -17.21
C PHE A 342 -5.89 13.77 -17.19
N PHE A 343 -5.54 15.04 -17.40
CA PHE A 343 -4.17 15.53 -17.41
C PHE A 343 -3.81 16.35 -16.17
N GLY A 344 -2.52 16.44 -15.84
CA GLY A 344 -2.03 17.25 -14.73
C GLY A 344 -2.47 18.71 -14.80
N LYS A 345 -2.56 19.31 -15.99
CA LYS A 345 -3.10 20.68 -16.16
C LYS A 345 -4.57 20.84 -15.73
N GLU A 346 -5.37 19.78 -15.83
CA GLU A 346 -6.79 19.82 -15.49
C GLU A 346 -7.02 19.78 -13.97
N THR A 347 -6.03 19.31 -13.20
CA THR A 347 -6.11 19.19 -11.73
C THR A 347 -6.36 20.52 -11.03
N GLN A 348 -5.97 21.65 -11.63
CA GLN A 348 -6.27 22.98 -11.10
C GLN A 348 -7.78 23.25 -11.00
N ARG A 349 -8.58 22.63 -11.89
CA ARG A 349 -10.04 22.77 -11.86
C ARG A 349 -10.67 21.96 -10.72
N TYR A 350 -10.04 20.86 -10.33
CA TYR A 350 -10.53 19.98 -9.27
C TYR A 350 -10.08 20.45 -7.88
N TRP A 351 -8.88 21.05 -7.81
CA TRP A 351 -8.29 21.60 -6.58
C TRP A 351 -7.74 23.01 -6.83
N PRO A 352 -8.61 24.03 -6.96
CA PRO A 352 -8.19 25.39 -7.32
C PRO A 352 -7.35 26.09 -6.25
N ASP A 353 -7.54 25.72 -4.98
CA ASP A 353 -6.83 26.31 -3.83
C ASP A 353 -5.48 25.65 -3.53
N HIS A 354 -5.02 24.73 -4.40
CA HIS A 354 -3.83 23.90 -4.18
C HIS A 354 -2.80 24.17 -5.27
N ASP A 355 -1.53 24.33 -4.88
CA ASP A 355 -0.46 24.58 -5.84
C ASP A 355 -0.09 23.29 -6.62
N GLU A 356 0.93 23.35 -7.47
CA GLU A 356 1.37 22.16 -8.21
C GLU A 356 1.93 21.06 -7.30
N CYS A 357 2.67 21.43 -6.25
CA CYS A 357 3.25 20.47 -5.31
C CYS A 357 2.15 19.73 -4.54
N ASP A 358 1.13 20.46 -4.11
CA ASP A 358 -0.03 19.90 -3.44
C ASP A 358 -0.79 18.93 -4.35
N ARG A 359 -1.05 19.33 -5.59
CA ARG A 359 -1.77 18.50 -6.58
C ARG A 359 -0.99 17.25 -6.96
N GLU A 360 0.34 17.35 -7.07
CA GLU A 360 1.20 16.20 -7.30
C GLU A 360 1.15 15.21 -6.13
N MET A 361 1.14 15.69 -4.89
CA MET A 361 1.00 14.85 -3.71
C MET A 361 -0.36 14.16 -3.62
N ILE A 362 -1.46 14.85 -3.97
CA ILE A 362 -2.80 14.23 -4.06
C ILE A 362 -2.81 13.12 -5.13
N LEU A 363 -2.16 13.35 -6.28
CA LEU A 363 -2.04 12.34 -7.33
C LEU A 363 -1.18 11.16 -6.90
N GLN A 364 -0.08 11.40 -6.17
CA GLN A 364 0.72 10.33 -5.55
C GLN A 364 -0.10 9.52 -4.54
N PHE A 365 -1.04 10.15 -3.84
CA PHE A 365 -1.97 9.45 -2.94
C PHE A 365 -2.95 8.60 -3.71
N LEU A 366 -3.57 9.14 -4.76
CA LEU A 366 -4.48 8.40 -5.64
C LEU A 366 -3.82 7.16 -6.24
N THR A 367 -2.61 7.32 -6.78
CA THR A 367 -1.88 6.22 -7.43
C THR A 367 -1.32 5.24 -6.40
N GLY A 368 -0.77 5.72 -5.28
CA GLY A 368 -0.32 4.91 -4.15
C GLY A 368 -1.43 4.09 -3.50
N SER A 369 -2.65 4.61 -3.51
CA SER A 369 -3.85 3.94 -2.98
C SER A 369 -4.53 3.04 -4.01
N ARG A 370 -3.97 2.90 -5.22
CA ARG A 370 -4.54 2.13 -6.35
C ARG A 370 -5.92 2.62 -6.79
N MET A 371 -6.22 3.90 -6.55
CA MET A 371 -7.44 4.57 -7.01
C MET A 371 -7.27 5.16 -8.41
N ALA A 372 -6.02 5.43 -8.79
CA ALA A 372 -5.63 5.87 -10.12
C ALA A 372 -4.35 5.15 -10.57
N PHE A 373 -4.00 5.29 -11.83
CA PHE A 373 -2.66 4.97 -12.34
C PHE A 373 -2.19 6.06 -13.31
N ALA A 374 -0.88 6.30 -13.33
CA ALA A 374 -0.25 7.11 -14.35
C ALA A 374 -0.11 6.30 -15.63
N VAL A 375 -0.51 6.88 -16.77
CA VAL A 375 -0.52 6.17 -18.06
C VAL A 375 0.89 5.85 -18.54
N ASP A 376 1.82 6.78 -18.34
CA ASP A 376 3.21 6.65 -18.80
C ASP A 376 4.12 5.98 -17.75
N GLY A 377 3.56 5.51 -16.64
CA GLY A 377 4.28 4.82 -15.58
C GLY A 377 5.49 5.61 -15.07
N ASP A 378 6.65 4.96 -15.01
CA ASP A 378 7.89 5.60 -14.55
C ASP A 378 8.37 6.73 -15.48
N ARG A 379 8.00 6.71 -16.76
CA ARG A 379 8.34 7.80 -17.70
C ARG A 379 7.57 9.08 -17.42
N GLN A 380 6.58 9.05 -16.53
CA GLN A 380 5.86 10.26 -16.12
C GLN A 380 6.82 11.34 -15.59
N TRP A 381 7.94 10.95 -14.98
CA TRP A 381 8.90 11.88 -14.40
C TRP A 381 9.74 12.62 -15.47
N ASP A 382 9.81 12.08 -16.68
CA ASP A 382 10.41 12.74 -17.85
C ASP A 382 9.44 13.77 -18.47
N ILE A 383 8.17 13.71 -18.09
CA ILE A 383 7.08 14.53 -18.63
C ILE A 383 6.79 15.67 -17.62
N PRO A 384 6.67 16.93 -18.08
CA PRO A 384 6.21 18.03 -17.23
C PRO A 384 4.87 17.70 -16.58
N PHE A 385 4.66 18.11 -15.33
CA PHE A 385 3.47 17.77 -14.55
C PHE A 385 2.17 18.02 -15.33
N GLU A 386 2.06 19.16 -16.00
CA GLU A 386 0.89 19.56 -16.78
C GLU A 386 0.48 18.59 -17.90
N GLU A 387 1.45 17.88 -18.48
CA GLU A 387 1.29 16.96 -19.61
C GLU A 387 1.12 15.50 -19.19
N ARG A 388 1.38 15.17 -17.90
CA ARG A 388 1.18 13.82 -17.38
C ARG A 388 -0.29 13.44 -17.44
N SER A 389 -0.57 12.19 -17.78
CA SER A 389 -1.92 11.66 -17.89
C SER A 389 -2.20 10.55 -16.88
N PHE A 390 -3.40 10.61 -16.30
CA PHE A 390 -3.85 9.73 -15.22
C PHE A 390 -5.22 9.17 -15.56
N VAL A 391 -5.51 7.96 -15.06
CA VAL A 391 -6.79 7.28 -15.30
C VAL A 391 -7.38 6.82 -13.97
N LEU A 392 -8.68 7.06 -13.80
CA LEU A 392 -9.51 6.51 -12.71
C LEU A 392 -10.23 5.23 -13.18
N PRO A 393 -9.79 4.03 -12.78
CA PRO A 393 -10.40 2.76 -13.20
C PRO A 393 -11.90 2.68 -12.90
N ALA A 394 -12.33 3.32 -11.81
CA ALA A 394 -13.73 3.33 -11.39
C ALA A 394 -14.67 4.01 -12.41
N LEU A 395 -14.12 4.90 -13.27
CA LEU A 395 -14.85 5.65 -14.29
C LEU A 395 -14.59 5.14 -15.72
N LEU A 396 -13.91 4.01 -15.88
CA LEU A 396 -13.75 3.36 -17.18
C LEU A 396 -15.10 2.91 -17.77
N PRO A 397 -15.23 2.86 -19.11
CA PRO A 397 -16.45 2.41 -19.78
C PRO A 397 -16.75 0.95 -19.44
N ALA A 398 -18.03 0.61 -19.31
CA ALA A 398 -18.46 -0.76 -19.03
C ALA A 398 -18.23 -1.69 -20.24
N ASP A 399 -18.42 -1.16 -21.44
CA ASP A 399 -18.25 -1.91 -22.69
C ASP A 399 -16.77 -2.16 -23.00
N PRO A 400 -16.42 -3.38 -23.43
CA PRO A 400 -15.05 -3.71 -23.80
C PRO A 400 -14.65 -3.01 -25.12
N PRO A 401 -13.34 -2.77 -25.34
CA PRO A 401 -12.86 -2.25 -26.61
C PRO A 401 -13.04 -3.26 -27.75
N LEU A 402 -13.15 -2.79 -28.99
CA LEU A 402 -13.31 -3.61 -30.21
C LEU A 402 -12.24 -4.70 -30.37
N SER A 403 -11.07 -4.54 -29.76
CA SER A 403 -10.04 -5.57 -29.78
C SER A 403 -10.46 -6.84 -29.05
N VAL A 404 -11.37 -6.77 -28.08
CA VAL A 404 -11.95 -7.95 -27.41
C VAL A 404 -12.72 -8.83 -28.41
N ASP A 405 -13.34 -8.24 -29.44
CA ASP A 405 -14.00 -9.02 -30.51
C ASP A 405 -12.99 -9.84 -31.33
N ILE A 406 -11.74 -9.34 -31.47
CA ILE A 406 -10.62 -10.07 -32.08
C ILE A 406 -10.15 -11.22 -31.16
N TRP A 407 -10.32 -11.06 -29.86
CA TRP A 407 -10.18 -12.16 -28.90
C TRP A 407 -11.36 -13.14 -28.98
N GLY A 408 -12.49 -12.79 -29.59
CA GLY A 408 -13.75 -13.55 -29.59
C GLY A 408 -13.63 -15.04 -29.90
N ALA A 409 -13.09 -15.43 -31.06
CA ALA A 409 -12.94 -16.85 -31.39
C ALA A 409 -11.74 -17.49 -30.64
N PRO A 410 -11.90 -18.66 -30.00
CA PRO A 410 -10.79 -19.42 -29.42
C PRO A 410 -9.74 -19.73 -30.49
N GLN A 411 -8.46 -19.47 -30.18
CA GLN A 411 -7.36 -19.81 -31.09
C GLN A 411 -6.68 -21.12 -30.69
N PRO A 412 -6.12 -21.88 -31.65
CA PRO A 412 -5.27 -23.03 -31.33
C PRO A 412 -4.11 -22.59 -30.43
N ASN A 413 -3.87 -23.31 -29.33
CA ASN A 413 -2.84 -23.00 -28.33
C ASN A 413 -3.10 -21.75 -27.47
N GLU A 414 -4.36 -21.39 -27.22
CA GLU A 414 -4.71 -20.44 -26.16
C GLU A 414 -4.78 -21.15 -24.80
N TRP A 415 -4.29 -20.52 -23.73
CA TRP A 415 -4.56 -21.00 -22.37
C TRP A 415 -5.65 -20.17 -21.74
N TRP A 416 -6.64 -20.85 -21.16
CA TRP A 416 -7.72 -20.25 -20.41
C TRP A 416 -7.54 -20.62 -18.95
N VAL A 417 -7.60 -19.63 -18.07
CA VAL A 417 -7.50 -19.81 -16.63
C VAL A 417 -8.61 -19.01 -15.98
N ASP A 418 -9.60 -19.70 -15.45
CA ASP A 418 -10.66 -19.11 -14.64
C ASP A 418 -10.22 -19.16 -13.17
N CYS A 419 -10.15 -17.99 -12.55
CA CYS A 419 -9.93 -17.80 -11.13
C CYS A 419 -11.28 -17.53 -10.48
N THR A 420 -11.83 -18.55 -9.83
CA THR A 420 -13.14 -18.47 -9.19
C THR A 420 -12.96 -18.20 -7.70
N TYR A 421 -13.65 -17.18 -7.21
CA TYR A 421 -13.65 -16.80 -5.80
C TYR A 421 -15.00 -17.15 -5.17
N PRO A 422 -15.06 -17.47 -3.87
CA PRO A 422 -16.33 -17.56 -3.14
C PRO A 422 -17.10 -16.23 -3.17
N PHE A 423 -16.37 -15.12 -3.19
CA PHE A 423 -16.87 -13.77 -3.31
C PHE A 423 -15.86 -12.92 -4.07
N LEU A 424 -16.33 -12.15 -5.05
CA LEU A 424 -15.49 -11.26 -5.83
C LEU A 424 -16.00 -9.82 -5.75
N HIS A 425 -15.24 -8.96 -5.06
CA HIS A 425 -15.53 -7.53 -5.04
C HIS A 425 -14.90 -6.83 -6.25
N ARG A 426 -15.58 -5.77 -6.74
CA ARG A 426 -15.13 -4.95 -7.89
C ARG A 426 -13.69 -4.43 -7.75
N GLY A 427 -13.28 -4.16 -6.51
CA GLY A 427 -11.95 -3.65 -6.25
C GLY A 427 -10.81 -4.57 -6.71
N LEU A 428 -11.02 -5.90 -6.77
CA LEU A 428 -9.97 -6.81 -7.22
C LEU A 428 -9.65 -6.62 -8.71
N ILE A 429 -10.68 -6.52 -9.57
CA ILE A 429 -10.46 -6.27 -10.99
C ILE A 429 -9.85 -4.88 -11.23
N GLU A 430 -10.27 -3.87 -10.47
CA GLU A 430 -9.66 -2.53 -10.53
C GLU A 430 -8.18 -2.57 -10.16
N ALA A 431 -7.82 -3.34 -9.11
CA ALA A 431 -6.43 -3.47 -8.71
C ALA A 431 -5.59 -4.24 -9.75
N ILE A 432 -6.16 -5.24 -10.43
CA ILE A 432 -5.50 -5.91 -11.56
C ILE A 432 -5.27 -4.92 -12.70
N ILE A 433 -6.29 -4.12 -13.07
CA ILE A 433 -6.16 -3.07 -14.09
C ILE A 433 -5.03 -2.12 -13.71
N VAL A 434 -5.05 -1.58 -12.49
CA VAL A 434 -4.04 -0.64 -11.99
C VAL A 434 -2.63 -1.23 -12.03
N ARG A 435 -2.43 -2.47 -11.57
CA ARG A 435 -1.11 -3.13 -11.55
C ARG A 435 -0.60 -3.52 -12.95
N THR A 436 -1.49 -3.66 -13.94
CA THR A 436 -1.12 -4.13 -15.29
C THR A 436 -1.28 -3.04 -16.36
N ALA A 437 -1.78 -1.86 -16.01
CA ALA A 437 -2.17 -0.82 -16.96
C ALA A 437 -1.00 -0.37 -17.87
N GLN A 438 0.19 -0.20 -17.29
CA GLN A 438 1.40 0.21 -18.01
C GLN A 438 1.86 -0.82 -19.04
N LEU A 439 1.50 -2.09 -18.85
CA LEU A 439 1.79 -3.18 -19.78
C LEU A 439 0.74 -3.29 -20.89
N SER A 440 -0.22 -2.35 -20.98
CA SER A 440 -1.24 -2.33 -22.02
C SER A 440 -0.81 -1.43 -23.19
N PRO A 441 -0.21 -1.99 -24.26
CA PRO A 441 0.44 -1.21 -25.31
C PRO A 441 -0.54 -0.31 -26.09
N LYS A 442 -1.83 -0.65 -26.10
CA LYS A 442 -2.88 0.09 -26.79
C LYS A 442 -3.85 0.80 -25.84
N ARG A 443 -3.54 0.85 -24.54
CA ARG A 443 -4.41 1.43 -23.51
C ARG A 443 -5.80 0.77 -23.48
N GLU A 444 -5.80 -0.55 -23.60
CA GLU A 444 -7.00 -1.38 -23.71
C GLU A 444 -7.51 -1.77 -22.32
N TRP A 445 -8.12 -0.79 -21.65
CA TRP A 445 -8.72 -0.93 -20.33
C TRP A 445 -10.22 -0.64 -20.41
N TRP A 446 -11.02 -1.40 -19.67
CA TRP A 446 -12.44 -1.13 -19.48
C TRP A 446 -12.81 -1.52 -18.06
N ARG A 447 -14.03 -1.16 -17.62
CA ARG A 447 -14.47 -1.33 -16.23
C ARG A 447 -14.34 -2.75 -15.69
N ASN A 448 -14.40 -3.73 -16.59
CA ASN A 448 -14.43 -5.16 -16.26
C ASN A 448 -13.19 -5.91 -16.76
N GLY A 449 -12.14 -5.24 -17.25
CA GLY A 449 -10.97 -5.95 -17.71
C GLY A 449 -9.87 -5.11 -18.35
N VAL A 450 -8.80 -5.81 -18.72
CA VAL A 450 -7.58 -5.25 -19.31
C VAL A 450 -6.92 -6.25 -20.24
N ILE A 451 -6.37 -5.75 -21.34
CA ILE A 451 -5.42 -6.48 -22.19
C ILE A 451 -4.02 -5.93 -21.94
N PHE A 452 -3.08 -6.81 -21.61
CA PHE A 452 -1.69 -6.45 -21.37
C PHE A 452 -0.70 -7.44 -21.99
N LEU A 453 0.54 -7.01 -22.12
CA LEU A 453 1.63 -7.76 -22.75
C LEU A 453 2.76 -8.00 -21.74
N ASN A 454 3.20 -9.24 -21.62
CA ASN A 454 4.48 -9.53 -20.99
C ASN A 454 5.60 -9.25 -21.99
N GLU A 455 6.23 -8.08 -21.88
CA GLU A 455 7.26 -7.63 -22.83
C GLU A 455 8.45 -8.59 -22.96
N LYS A 456 8.84 -9.26 -21.85
CA LYS A 456 9.96 -10.21 -21.86
C LYS A 456 9.66 -11.46 -22.72
N THR A 457 8.42 -11.92 -22.74
CA THR A 457 8.04 -13.17 -23.43
C THR A 457 7.25 -12.94 -24.72
N GLY A 458 6.68 -11.75 -24.89
CA GLY A 458 5.69 -11.44 -25.93
C GLY A 458 4.32 -12.07 -25.66
N CYS A 459 4.07 -12.64 -24.48
CA CYS A 459 2.78 -13.25 -24.15
C CYS A 459 1.73 -12.16 -23.96
N GLN A 460 0.65 -12.22 -24.73
CA GLN A 460 -0.52 -11.36 -24.55
C GLN A 460 -1.47 -12.01 -23.55
N VAL A 461 -2.03 -11.20 -22.66
CA VAL A 461 -2.97 -11.64 -21.63
C VAL A 461 -4.19 -10.75 -21.66
N MET A 462 -5.37 -11.36 -21.71
CA MET A 462 -6.63 -10.68 -21.44
C MET A 462 -7.15 -11.14 -20.08
N ALA A 463 -7.33 -10.20 -19.15
CA ALA A 463 -7.95 -10.43 -17.86
C ALA A 463 -9.31 -9.75 -17.84
N GLN A 464 -10.37 -10.50 -17.55
CA GLN A 464 -11.73 -9.95 -17.52
C GLN A 464 -12.60 -10.59 -16.44
N TYR A 465 -13.48 -9.80 -15.84
CA TYR A 465 -14.59 -10.33 -15.06
C TYR A 465 -15.56 -11.06 -16.00
N ALA A 466 -15.77 -12.36 -15.75
CA ALA A 466 -16.52 -13.25 -16.62
C ALA A 466 -17.44 -14.14 -15.77
N PRO A 467 -18.54 -13.60 -15.22
CA PRO A 467 -19.49 -14.40 -14.45
C PRO A 467 -20.15 -15.46 -15.34
N GLU A 468 -20.21 -16.70 -14.84
CA GLU A 468 -21.03 -17.77 -15.42
C GLU A 468 -22.23 -18.03 -14.50
N ALA A 469 -23.29 -18.66 -15.03
CA ALA A 469 -24.53 -18.93 -14.27
C ALA A 469 -24.24 -19.67 -12.95
N ASP A 470 -23.30 -20.62 -12.96
CA ASP A 470 -22.90 -21.40 -11.79
C ASP A 470 -21.71 -20.79 -11.02
N LEU A 471 -20.99 -19.84 -11.63
CA LEU A 471 -19.75 -19.25 -11.10
C LEU A 471 -19.75 -17.73 -11.27
N PRO A 472 -20.57 -17.00 -10.51
CA PRO A 472 -20.74 -15.55 -10.68
C PRO A 472 -19.51 -14.74 -10.27
N SER A 473 -18.58 -15.32 -9.52
CA SER A 473 -17.40 -14.63 -8.97
C SER A 473 -16.10 -15.06 -9.66
N THR A 474 -16.08 -14.98 -10.99
CA THR A 474 -14.95 -15.48 -11.80
C THR A 474 -14.21 -14.37 -12.54
N ILE A 475 -12.89 -14.35 -12.41
CA ILE A 475 -11.98 -13.60 -13.29
C ILE A 475 -11.35 -14.57 -14.26
N ARG A 476 -11.54 -14.33 -15.55
CA ARG A 476 -10.99 -15.15 -16.63
C ARG A 476 -9.74 -14.50 -17.20
N PHE A 477 -8.67 -15.29 -17.25
CA PHE A 477 -7.43 -14.97 -17.92
C PHE A 477 -7.28 -15.79 -19.19
N ARG A 478 -6.94 -15.14 -20.29
CA ARG A 478 -6.64 -15.79 -21.58
C ARG A 478 -5.24 -15.42 -22.01
N PHE A 479 -4.42 -16.43 -22.29
CA PHE A 479 -3.01 -16.24 -22.63
C PHE A 479 -2.73 -16.69 -24.08
N ARG A 480 -2.12 -15.81 -24.87
CA ARG A 480 -1.73 -16.05 -26.27
C ARG A 480 -0.23 -15.79 -26.46
N GLY A 481 0.41 -16.63 -27.28
CA GLY A 481 1.82 -16.49 -27.65
C GLY A 481 2.78 -17.41 -26.88
N LYS A 482 4.08 -17.05 -26.92
CA LYS A 482 5.16 -17.78 -26.23
C LYS A 482 5.25 -17.35 -24.77
N GLY A 483 5.86 -18.19 -23.92
CA GLY A 483 6.10 -17.85 -22.51
C GLY A 483 4.85 -17.78 -21.61
N ARG A 484 3.79 -18.54 -21.96
CA ARG A 484 2.57 -18.68 -21.16
C ARG A 484 2.83 -19.19 -19.74
N PRO A 485 3.66 -20.23 -19.50
CA PRO A 485 3.97 -20.68 -18.14
C PRO A 485 4.58 -19.58 -17.27
N GLN A 486 5.60 -18.88 -17.79
CA GLN A 486 6.26 -17.76 -17.09
C GLN A 486 5.26 -16.65 -16.74
N THR A 487 4.36 -16.33 -17.68
CA THR A 487 3.38 -15.26 -17.52
C THR A 487 2.27 -15.65 -16.54
N LEU A 488 1.84 -16.90 -16.55
CA LEU A 488 0.86 -17.42 -15.59
C LEU A 488 1.40 -17.34 -14.16
N VAL A 489 2.65 -17.72 -13.94
CA VAL A 489 3.29 -17.63 -12.62
C VAL A 489 3.33 -16.18 -12.12
N LYS A 490 3.62 -15.21 -13.01
CA LYS A 490 3.53 -13.78 -12.68
C LYS A 490 2.12 -13.38 -12.27
N VAL A 491 1.10 -13.80 -13.05
CA VAL A 491 -0.31 -13.52 -12.73
C VAL A 491 -0.72 -14.14 -11.40
N GLN A 492 -0.32 -15.37 -11.10
CA GLN A 492 -0.58 -16.01 -9.80
C GLN A 492 0.04 -15.21 -8.64
N ARG A 493 1.29 -14.74 -8.79
CA ARG A 493 1.92 -13.88 -7.78
C ARG A 493 1.19 -12.55 -7.61
N LEU A 494 0.74 -11.93 -8.71
CA LEU A 494 -0.09 -10.71 -8.64
C LEU A 494 -1.39 -10.95 -7.88
N LEU A 495 -2.10 -12.05 -8.16
CA LEU A 495 -3.33 -12.39 -7.45
C LEU A 495 -3.08 -12.62 -5.96
N ASN A 496 -1.96 -13.26 -5.61
CA ASN A 496 -1.55 -13.46 -4.23
C ASN A 496 -1.21 -12.14 -3.52
N GLU A 497 -0.56 -11.20 -4.20
CA GLU A 497 -0.27 -9.86 -3.67
C GLU A 497 -1.55 -9.02 -3.47
N LEU A 498 -2.49 -9.13 -4.41
CA LEU A 498 -3.74 -8.36 -4.36
C LEU A 498 -4.77 -8.97 -3.40
N HIS A 499 -4.68 -10.27 -3.13
CA HIS A 499 -5.68 -11.01 -2.36
C HIS A 499 -5.06 -12.10 -1.45
N PRO A 500 -4.18 -11.75 -0.51
CA PRO A 500 -3.35 -12.74 0.21
C PRO A 500 -4.13 -13.63 1.18
N HIS A 501 -5.35 -13.24 1.59
CA HIS A 501 -6.16 -13.96 2.58
C HIS A 501 -7.09 -15.02 2.00
N ARG A 502 -7.33 -15.03 0.68
CA ARG A 502 -8.13 -16.08 0.01
C ARG A 502 -7.57 -16.39 -1.37
N GLN A 503 -7.22 -17.65 -1.57
CA GLN A 503 -6.79 -18.18 -2.84
C GLN A 503 -8.01 -18.54 -3.71
N PRO A 504 -8.00 -18.20 -5.02
CA PRO A 504 -9.04 -18.63 -5.92
C PRO A 504 -8.94 -20.12 -6.24
N ASP A 505 -10.07 -20.74 -6.53
CA ASP A 505 -10.11 -22.02 -7.22
C ASP A 505 -9.70 -21.80 -8.67
N LEU A 506 -8.65 -22.50 -9.11
CA LEU A 506 -8.10 -22.39 -10.45
C LEU A 506 -8.66 -23.47 -11.36
N TRP A 507 -9.30 -23.04 -12.45
CA TRP A 507 -9.79 -23.91 -13.51
C TRP A 507 -9.08 -23.59 -14.81
N VAL A 508 -8.55 -24.60 -15.48
CA VAL A 508 -7.75 -24.42 -16.70
C VAL A 508 -8.41 -25.08 -17.90
N SER A 509 -8.27 -24.46 -19.07
CA SER A 509 -8.74 -25.00 -20.35
C SER A 509 -7.76 -24.67 -21.48
N LEU A 510 -7.73 -25.53 -22.51
CA LEU A 510 -6.90 -25.38 -23.70
C LEU A 510 -7.72 -25.06 -24.96
N ASP A 511 -9.05 -25.14 -24.87
CA ASP A 511 -9.99 -24.94 -25.97
C ASP A 511 -11.12 -23.97 -25.62
N GLY A 512 -11.16 -23.48 -24.38
CA GLY A 512 -12.23 -22.61 -23.87
C GLY A 512 -13.57 -23.33 -23.68
N LYS A 513 -13.60 -24.66 -23.82
CA LYS A 513 -14.81 -25.48 -23.71
C LYS A 513 -14.74 -26.39 -22.49
N TYR A 514 -13.67 -27.17 -22.36
CA TYR A 514 -13.51 -28.09 -21.24
C TYR A 514 -12.58 -27.47 -20.20
N PHE A 515 -13.16 -27.05 -19.08
CA PHE A 515 -12.41 -26.54 -17.95
C PHE A 515 -12.20 -27.65 -16.92
N VAL A 516 -10.97 -27.81 -16.45
CA VAL A 516 -10.63 -28.80 -15.42
C VAL A 516 -9.99 -28.07 -14.24
N ALA A 517 -10.38 -28.43 -13.03
CA ALA A 517 -9.75 -27.90 -11.82
C ALA A 517 -8.27 -28.29 -11.77
N LEU A 518 -7.40 -27.32 -11.48
CA LEU A 518 -5.95 -27.54 -11.43
C LEU A 518 -5.57 -28.59 -10.37
N ALA A 519 -6.24 -28.58 -9.22
CA ALA A 519 -6.03 -29.56 -8.15
C ALA A 519 -6.35 -31.01 -8.59
N VAL A 520 -7.41 -31.20 -9.40
CA VAL A 520 -7.78 -32.52 -9.94
C VAL A 520 -6.72 -33.00 -10.93
N LEU A 521 -6.22 -32.10 -11.77
CA LEU A 521 -5.14 -32.36 -12.71
C LEU A 521 -3.83 -32.77 -11.99
N GLU A 522 -3.48 -32.10 -10.89
CA GLU A 522 -2.33 -32.47 -10.05
C GLU A 522 -2.49 -33.85 -9.40
N GLN A 523 -3.67 -34.14 -8.87
CA GLN A 523 -3.99 -35.44 -8.29
C GLN A 523 -3.94 -36.57 -9.35
N ALA A 524 -4.44 -36.31 -10.55
CA ALA A 524 -4.40 -37.25 -11.67
C ALA A 524 -2.95 -37.57 -12.09
N ARG A 525 -2.06 -36.56 -12.08
CA ARG A 525 -0.62 -36.74 -12.32
C ARG A 525 0.01 -37.64 -11.27
N GLN A 526 -0.27 -37.40 -9.98
CA GLN A 526 0.28 -38.18 -8.87
C GLN A 526 -0.20 -39.64 -8.90
N THR A 527 -1.45 -39.87 -9.31
CA THR A 527 -2.06 -41.21 -9.36
C THR A 527 -1.83 -41.95 -10.69
N GLY A 528 -1.22 -41.30 -11.68
CA GLY A 528 -0.99 -41.87 -13.01
C GLY A 528 -2.25 -42.09 -13.85
N LYS A 529 -3.40 -41.52 -13.45
CA LYS A 529 -4.67 -41.63 -14.17
C LYS A 529 -4.73 -40.55 -15.27
N PRO A 530 -4.84 -40.93 -16.56
CA PRO A 530 -4.80 -39.95 -17.65
C PRO A 530 -6.14 -39.25 -17.90
N GLN A 531 -7.24 -39.69 -17.30
CA GLN A 531 -8.58 -39.14 -17.50
C GLN A 531 -9.03 -38.36 -16.27
N VAL A 532 -9.61 -37.18 -16.51
CA VAL A 532 -10.13 -36.25 -15.50
C VAL A 532 -11.52 -35.79 -15.88
N ILE A 533 -12.29 -35.33 -14.89
CA ILE A 533 -13.65 -34.84 -15.10
C ILE A 533 -13.59 -33.32 -15.22
N SER A 534 -14.18 -32.79 -16.29
CA SER A 534 -14.32 -31.36 -16.53
C SER A 534 -15.46 -30.75 -15.69
N ARG A 535 -15.51 -29.42 -15.63
CA ARG A 535 -16.59 -28.64 -14.99
C ARG A 535 -17.98 -29.06 -15.47
N ALA A 536 -18.11 -29.36 -16.77
CA ALA A 536 -19.35 -29.81 -17.40
C ALA A 536 -19.66 -31.31 -17.20
N GLN A 537 -18.91 -31.99 -16.31
CA GLN A 537 -19.02 -33.43 -16.05
C GLN A 537 -18.59 -34.35 -17.21
N ASP A 538 -17.98 -33.79 -18.26
CA ASP A 538 -17.39 -34.59 -19.34
C ASP A 538 -16.03 -35.19 -18.92
N ILE A 539 -15.75 -36.40 -19.39
CA ILE A 539 -14.43 -37.06 -19.22
C ILE A 539 -13.48 -36.53 -20.30
N VAL A 540 -12.32 -36.00 -19.88
CA VAL A 540 -11.29 -35.47 -20.78
C VAL A 540 -9.92 -36.05 -20.46
N GLU A 541 -9.02 -36.09 -21.45
CA GLU A 541 -7.63 -36.47 -21.21
C GLU A 541 -6.86 -35.34 -20.52
N GLY A 542 -6.13 -35.67 -19.45
CA GLY A 542 -5.29 -34.74 -18.69
C GLY A 542 -3.90 -34.52 -19.32
N ARG A 543 -3.43 -35.40 -20.22
CA ARG A 543 -2.10 -35.27 -20.85
C ARG A 543 -1.87 -33.94 -21.59
N PRO A 544 -2.83 -33.39 -22.35
CA PRO A 544 -2.67 -32.09 -23.02
C PRO A 544 -2.36 -30.93 -22.07
N TYR A 545 -2.75 -31.03 -20.79
CA TYR A 545 -2.56 -29.99 -19.77
C TYR A 545 -1.13 -29.95 -19.20
N HIS A 546 -0.19 -30.74 -19.73
CA HIS A 546 1.15 -30.89 -19.17
C HIS A 546 1.89 -29.58 -18.89
N GLY A 547 1.67 -28.55 -19.71
CA GLY A 547 2.28 -27.23 -19.54
C GLY A 547 1.89 -26.52 -18.24
N PHE A 548 0.72 -26.80 -17.66
CA PHE A 548 0.31 -26.22 -16.37
C PHE A 548 1.03 -26.83 -15.16
N PHE A 549 1.73 -27.97 -15.34
CA PHE A 549 2.49 -28.63 -14.25
C PHE A 549 3.98 -28.36 -14.28
N GLN A 550 4.47 -27.69 -15.32
CA GLN A 550 5.88 -27.31 -15.49
C GLN A 550 5.99 -25.79 -15.45
N LEU A 551 5.45 -25.22 -14.38
CA LEU A 551 5.61 -23.80 -14.11
C LEU A 551 7.05 -23.55 -13.64
N PRO A 552 7.74 -22.55 -14.21
CA PRO A 552 9.10 -22.22 -13.81
C PRO A 552 9.11 -21.67 -12.38
N GLU A 553 10.19 -21.93 -11.64
CA GLU A 553 10.47 -21.20 -10.40
C GLU A 553 10.71 -19.72 -10.72
N LEU A 554 10.13 -18.84 -9.90
CA LEU A 554 10.35 -17.40 -10.01
C LEU A 554 11.77 -17.07 -9.54
N ASP A 555 12.47 -16.26 -10.33
CA ASP A 555 13.65 -15.56 -9.83
C ASP A 555 13.18 -14.61 -8.72
N THR A 556 13.60 -14.85 -7.47
CA THR A 556 13.05 -14.21 -6.26
C THR A 556 13.28 -12.70 -6.21
N ASP A 557 14.22 -12.19 -7.02
CA ASP A 557 14.69 -10.79 -6.99
C ASP A 557 14.01 -9.86 -8.01
N GLN A 558 13.05 -10.32 -8.81
CA GLN A 558 12.39 -9.47 -9.83
C GLN A 558 10.99 -9.01 -9.41
N GLU A 559 10.77 -7.68 -9.47
CA GLU A 559 9.43 -7.09 -9.47
C GLU A 559 8.58 -7.68 -10.60
N VAL A 560 7.38 -8.14 -10.26
CA VAL A 560 6.52 -8.93 -11.16
C VAL A 560 5.75 -8.04 -12.12
N PHE A 561 5.25 -6.93 -11.59
CA PHE A 561 4.48 -5.88 -12.27
C PHE A 561 4.84 -4.53 -11.63
N PRO A 562 5.04 -3.47 -12.44
CA PRO A 562 5.46 -2.16 -11.94
C PRO A 562 4.46 -1.61 -10.91
N ASP A 563 4.97 -0.86 -9.94
CA ASP A 563 4.14 -0.20 -8.95
C ASP A 563 3.31 0.92 -9.61
N PRO A 564 1.98 0.96 -9.41
CA PRO A 564 1.09 1.95 -10.02
C PRO A 564 1.33 3.38 -9.53
N SER A 565 1.97 3.56 -8.38
CA SER A 565 2.45 4.87 -7.91
C SER A 565 3.64 5.39 -8.70
N GLY A 566 4.19 4.58 -9.62
CA GLY A 566 5.46 4.84 -10.27
C GLY A 566 6.52 5.00 -9.21
N GLN A 567 6.73 3.95 -8.40
CA GLN A 567 7.78 3.92 -7.39
C GLN A 567 9.05 4.31 -8.12
N THR A 568 9.42 5.57 -7.94
CA THR A 568 10.63 6.10 -8.52
C THR A 568 11.74 5.21 -8.01
N ARG A 569 12.37 4.44 -8.90
CA ARG A 569 13.64 3.81 -8.58
C ARG A 569 14.64 4.96 -8.44
N ARG A 570 14.68 5.54 -7.24
CA ARG A 570 15.48 6.72 -6.95
C ARG A 570 16.95 6.33 -6.95
N VAL A 571 17.81 7.17 -7.52
CA VAL A 571 19.26 7.02 -7.35
C VAL A 571 19.61 7.52 -5.96
N ARG A 572 20.02 6.60 -5.07
CA ARG A 572 20.45 6.95 -3.71
C ARG A 572 21.89 7.42 -3.71
N ILE A 573 22.15 8.59 -3.14
CA ILE A 573 23.46 9.25 -3.14
C ILE A 573 23.94 9.40 -1.70
N PHE A 574 25.02 8.72 -1.34
CA PHE A 574 25.69 8.91 -0.06
C PHE A 574 26.79 9.97 -0.20
N ILE A 575 26.91 10.89 0.76
CA ILE A 575 27.98 11.90 0.79
C ILE A 575 28.90 11.58 1.97
N SER A 576 30.15 11.19 1.68
CA SER A 576 31.21 11.05 2.67
C SER A 576 32.09 12.30 2.62
N TYR A 577 32.34 12.90 3.79
CA TYR A 577 33.14 14.11 3.91
C TYR A 577 33.80 14.15 5.31
N ALA A 578 34.90 14.90 5.46
CA ALA A 578 35.42 15.17 6.79
C ALA A 578 34.65 16.33 7.42
N HIS A 579 34.32 16.25 8.71
CA HIS A 579 33.58 17.31 9.42
C HIS A 579 34.17 18.72 9.27
N LYS A 580 35.48 18.84 9.03
CA LYS A 580 36.14 20.14 8.79
C LYS A 580 35.83 20.77 7.42
N ASP A 581 35.30 19.99 6.49
CA ASP A 581 34.93 20.45 5.13
C ASP A 581 33.41 20.71 5.00
N GLU A 582 32.70 20.69 6.11
CA GLU A 582 31.27 20.91 6.20
C GLU A 582 30.83 22.28 5.64
N ASP A 583 31.43 23.36 6.12
CA ASP A 583 31.22 24.71 5.62
C ASP A 583 32.50 25.17 4.88
N PRO A 584 32.44 25.54 3.59
CA PRO A 584 31.25 25.68 2.73
C PRO A 584 30.93 24.49 1.82
N TYR A 585 31.73 23.41 1.82
CA TYR A 585 31.73 22.44 0.72
C TYR A 585 30.53 21.49 0.75
N LEU A 586 30.16 20.95 1.91
CA LEU A 586 28.97 20.11 2.02
C LEU A 586 27.70 20.89 1.68
N GLU A 587 27.58 22.12 2.19
CA GLU A 587 26.39 22.95 1.94
C GLU A 587 26.24 23.29 0.44
N ARG A 588 27.34 23.53 -0.27
CA ARG A 588 27.31 23.71 -1.73
C ARG A 588 26.98 22.43 -2.49
N MET A 589 27.51 21.28 -2.06
CA MET A 589 27.14 19.97 -2.60
C MET A 589 25.62 19.70 -2.44
N LYS A 590 25.04 20.02 -1.28
CA LYS A 590 23.60 19.91 -1.04
C LYS A 590 22.78 20.78 -2.01
N VAL A 591 23.26 21.98 -2.35
CA VAL A 591 22.61 22.83 -3.37
C VAL A 591 22.64 22.15 -4.74
N CYS A 592 23.78 21.59 -5.17
CA CYS A 592 23.88 20.84 -6.43
C CYS A 592 22.91 19.65 -6.47
N LEU A 593 22.85 18.86 -5.41
CA LEU A 593 21.94 17.71 -5.33
C LEU A 593 20.47 18.12 -5.26
N LYS A 594 20.12 19.18 -4.53
CA LYS A 594 18.76 19.74 -4.53
C LYS A 594 18.33 20.19 -5.93
N ASN A 595 19.24 20.77 -6.71
CA ASN A 595 18.97 21.16 -8.10
C ASN A 595 18.74 19.93 -9.00
N LEU A 596 19.54 18.87 -8.84
CA LEU A 596 19.35 17.62 -9.58
C LEU A 596 18.04 16.92 -9.21
N ARG A 597 17.65 16.96 -7.93
CA ARG A 597 16.39 16.39 -7.43
C ARG A 597 15.14 17.01 -8.05
N ARG A 598 15.23 18.22 -8.60
CA ARG A 598 14.10 18.85 -9.33
C ARG A 598 13.80 18.17 -10.66
N ARG A 599 14.76 17.43 -11.23
CA ARG A 599 14.68 16.87 -12.58
C ARG A 599 14.85 15.36 -12.63
N PHE A 600 15.47 14.77 -11.62
CA PHE A 600 15.73 13.34 -11.54
C PHE A 600 15.27 12.78 -10.19
N PRO A 601 14.72 11.55 -10.16
CA PRO A 601 14.37 10.89 -8.91
C PRO A 601 15.64 10.50 -8.16
N ILE A 602 16.15 11.39 -7.31
CA ILE A 602 17.33 11.13 -6.48
C ILE A 602 17.01 11.36 -5.01
N GLU A 603 17.67 10.59 -4.16
CA GLU A 603 17.66 10.75 -2.70
C GLU A 603 19.11 10.87 -2.25
N PHE A 604 19.41 11.69 -1.25
CA PHE A 604 20.77 11.81 -0.75
C PHE A 604 20.85 11.86 0.77
N TRP A 605 21.92 11.25 1.31
CA TRP A 605 22.15 11.06 2.74
C TRP A 605 23.55 11.57 3.15
N GLU A 606 23.65 12.10 4.37
CA GLU A 606 24.89 12.58 5.02
C GLU A 606 24.79 12.44 6.54
N ASP A 607 25.92 12.43 7.23
CA ASP A 607 26.03 12.07 8.65
C ASP A 607 25.34 13.03 9.64
N ARG A 608 25.04 14.30 9.30
CA ARG A 608 24.18 15.17 10.15
C ARG A 608 22.71 14.74 10.15
N GLN A 609 22.33 13.81 9.29
CA GLN A 609 21.02 13.17 9.37
C GLN A 609 20.96 12.11 10.49
N LEU A 610 22.10 11.78 11.12
CA LEU A 610 22.18 10.97 12.33
C LEU A 610 21.77 11.78 13.54
N PHE A 611 21.08 11.13 14.46
CA PHE A 611 20.64 11.77 15.68
C PHE A 611 21.56 11.46 16.87
N ALA A 612 21.63 12.42 17.79
CA ALA A 612 22.41 12.26 19.02
C ALA A 612 21.91 11.05 19.82
N GLY A 613 22.77 10.04 20.00
CA GLY A 613 22.46 8.83 20.76
C GLY A 613 22.22 7.57 19.92
N GLU A 614 22.18 7.68 18.59
CA GLU A 614 22.11 6.50 17.71
C GLU A 614 23.47 5.76 17.66
N PRO A 615 23.48 4.44 17.40
CA PRO A 615 24.69 3.70 17.03
C PRO A 615 25.15 4.16 15.63
N TRP A 616 25.71 5.37 15.59
CA TRP A 616 26.02 6.17 14.41
C TRP A 616 26.84 5.41 13.35
N GLU A 617 27.78 4.56 13.77
CA GLU A 617 28.59 3.75 12.85
C GLU A 617 27.75 2.74 12.04
N ALA A 618 26.76 2.10 12.66
CA ALA A 618 25.94 1.07 12.00
C ALA A 618 24.99 1.68 10.96
N GLU A 619 24.39 2.83 11.28
CA GLU A 619 23.49 3.55 10.38
C GLU A 619 24.25 4.14 9.18
N ILE A 620 25.43 4.74 9.40
CA ILE A 620 26.31 5.22 8.32
C ILE A 620 26.61 4.09 7.31
N LEU A 621 27.04 2.94 7.82
CA LEU A 621 27.37 1.79 6.99
C LEU A 621 26.13 1.25 6.26
N GLN A 622 24.98 1.23 6.92
CA GLN A 622 23.72 0.80 6.30
C GLN A 622 23.29 1.73 5.16
N GLN A 623 23.42 3.04 5.33
CA GLN A 623 23.09 4.03 4.29
C GLN A 623 24.08 3.94 3.13
N LEU A 624 25.37 3.75 3.41
CA LEU A 624 26.40 3.51 2.40
C LEU A 624 26.11 2.23 1.61
N GLU A 625 25.68 1.15 2.26
CA GLU A 625 25.27 -0.11 1.61
C GLU A 625 24.06 0.05 0.68
N GLN A 626 23.16 0.98 0.97
CA GLN A 626 21.97 1.22 0.16
C GLN A 626 22.20 2.19 -1.01
N ALA A 627 23.32 2.94 -1.00
CA ALA A 627 23.59 4.00 -1.98
C ALA A 627 23.98 3.51 -3.38
N ASP A 628 23.40 4.08 -4.42
CA ASP A 628 23.79 3.83 -5.81
C ASP A 628 25.01 4.65 -6.24
N LEU A 629 25.16 5.85 -5.68
CA LEU A 629 26.32 6.72 -5.83
C LEU A 629 26.91 7.03 -4.46
N VAL A 630 28.23 6.99 -4.34
CA VAL A 630 28.95 7.39 -3.13
C VAL A 630 29.87 8.55 -3.48
N CYS A 631 29.45 9.78 -3.16
CA CYS A 631 30.23 10.99 -3.39
C CYS A 631 31.23 11.17 -2.25
N LEU A 632 32.52 11.13 -2.56
CA LEU A 632 33.60 11.29 -1.58
C LEU A 632 34.20 12.69 -1.75
N LEU A 633 34.00 13.58 -0.78
CA LEU A 633 34.56 14.94 -0.83
C LEU A 633 36.05 14.90 -0.43
N ILE A 634 36.93 14.80 -1.43
CA ILE A 634 38.37 14.61 -1.23
C ILE A 634 39.04 15.92 -0.82
N SER A 635 39.66 15.88 0.35
CA SER A 635 40.46 16.95 0.97
C SER A 635 41.62 16.35 1.78
N PRO A 636 42.60 17.16 2.24
CA PRO A 636 43.61 16.69 3.19
C PRO A 636 43.03 16.12 4.48
N ASP A 637 41.92 16.71 4.98
CA ASP A 637 41.26 16.28 6.22
C ASP A 637 40.45 14.98 6.00
N PHE A 638 39.92 14.76 4.80
CA PHE A 638 39.29 13.49 4.40
C PHE A 638 40.31 12.35 4.41
N ILE A 639 41.47 12.56 3.79
CA ILE A 639 42.55 11.56 3.74
C ILE A 639 43.12 11.27 5.14
N ALA A 640 43.21 12.29 6.01
CA ALA A 640 43.71 12.13 7.36
C ALA A 640 42.71 11.50 8.35
N SER A 641 41.44 11.35 7.97
CA SER A 641 40.40 10.77 8.82
C SER A 641 40.40 9.24 8.72
N ASP A 642 40.78 8.55 9.80
CA ASP A 642 40.78 7.08 9.86
C ASP A 642 39.40 6.49 9.52
N TYR A 643 38.32 7.19 9.87
CA TYR A 643 36.95 6.75 9.62
C TYR A 643 36.55 6.93 8.15
N CYS A 644 36.69 8.14 7.59
CA CYS A 644 36.31 8.41 6.19
C CYS A 644 37.19 7.61 5.21
N PHE A 645 38.51 7.54 5.50
CA PHE A 645 39.47 6.86 4.64
C PHE A 645 39.42 5.33 4.78
N SER A 646 39.52 4.80 6.01
CA SER A 646 39.70 3.35 6.20
C SER A 646 38.39 2.59 6.40
N LYS A 647 37.25 3.27 6.61
CA LYS A 647 35.94 2.62 6.73
C LYS A 647 35.05 2.93 5.54
N GLU A 648 34.67 4.19 5.35
CA GLU A 648 33.67 4.56 4.35
C GLU A 648 34.20 4.39 2.92
N MET A 649 35.39 4.93 2.62
CA MET A 649 35.99 4.82 1.28
C MET A 649 36.33 3.36 0.93
N GLU A 650 36.97 2.60 1.82
CA GLU A 650 37.25 1.18 1.56
C GLU A 650 35.97 0.37 1.35
N ARG A 651 34.92 0.64 2.14
CA ARG A 651 33.63 -0.04 1.98
C ARG A 651 32.97 0.31 0.65
N ALA A 652 32.99 1.58 0.25
CA ALA A 652 32.44 2.03 -1.03
C ALA A 652 33.17 1.39 -2.22
N LEU A 653 34.50 1.22 -2.14
CA LEU A 653 35.30 0.54 -3.15
C LEU A 653 35.02 -0.96 -3.20
N LEU A 654 34.93 -1.63 -2.04
CA LEU A 654 34.58 -3.05 -1.98
C LEU A 654 33.19 -3.31 -2.57
N LYS A 655 32.25 -2.40 -2.32
CA LYS A 655 30.90 -2.45 -2.89
C LYS A 655 30.95 -2.38 -4.43
N TYR A 656 31.74 -1.45 -4.97
CA TYR A 656 31.95 -1.30 -6.41
C TYR A 656 32.58 -2.53 -7.05
N GLU A 657 33.58 -3.14 -6.41
CA GLU A 657 34.19 -4.39 -6.89
C GLU A 657 33.19 -5.55 -6.96
N GLN A 658 32.15 -5.53 -6.12
CA GLN A 658 31.03 -6.48 -6.15
C GLN A 658 29.96 -6.12 -7.19
N GLY A 659 30.20 -5.10 -8.03
CA GLY A 659 29.25 -4.58 -9.02
C GLY A 659 28.09 -3.78 -8.41
N ARG A 660 28.23 -3.27 -7.19
CA ARG A 660 27.17 -2.58 -6.45
C ARG A 660 27.61 -1.15 -6.07
N GLY A 661 26.84 -0.14 -6.46
CA GLY A 661 27.13 1.26 -6.16
C GLY A 661 28.37 1.82 -6.90
N LEU A 662 28.44 3.13 -7.08
CA LEU A 662 29.51 3.81 -7.83
C LEU A 662 30.18 4.89 -6.96
N PRO A 663 31.46 4.73 -6.58
CA PRO A 663 32.21 5.75 -5.87
C PRO A 663 32.64 6.87 -6.83
N VAL A 664 32.37 8.12 -6.44
CA VAL A 664 32.68 9.33 -7.21
C VAL A 664 33.55 10.26 -6.35
N PRO A 665 34.87 10.33 -6.60
CA PRO A 665 35.72 11.30 -5.91
C PRO A 665 35.43 12.72 -6.41
N ILE A 666 35.20 13.65 -5.48
CA ILE A 666 34.99 15.08 -5.74
C ILE A 666 36.13 15.86 -5.08
N LEU A 667 37.05 16.40 -5.89
CA LEU A 667 38.23 17.09 -5.38
C LEU A 667 37.89 18.51 -4.94
N ILE A 668 37.57 18.69 -3.66
CA ILE A 668 37.14 20.00 -3.11
C ILE A 668 38.32 20.86 -2.66
N ARG A 669 39.44 20.24 -2.22
CA ARG A 669 40.64 20.93 -1.74
C ARG A 669 41.90 20.28 -2.31
N ASP A 670 42.96 21.07 -2.43
CA ASP A 670 44.24 20.59 -2.98
C ASP A 670 44.81 19.46 -2.11
N THR A 671 45.04 18.31 -2.75
CA THR A 671 45.40 17.05 -2.09
C THR A 671 46.39 16.31 -2.96
N SER A 672 47.65 16.75 -3.03
CA SER A 672 48.67 16.32 -4.01
C SER A 672 48.79 14.80 -4.24
N ASP A 673 48.55 14.00 -3.21
CA ASP A 673 48.76 12.55 -3.26
C ASP A 673 47.47 11.73 -3.43
N TRP A 674 46.31 12.38 -3.64
CA TRP A 674 45.02 11.69 -3.72
C TRP A 674 44.98 10.58 -4.78
N ALA A 675 45.66 10.81 -5.90
CA ALA A 675 45.73 9.90 -7.04
C ALA A 675 46.53 8.61 -6.74
N GLN A 676 47.33 8.58 -5.67
CA GLN A 676 48.11 7.41 -5.26
C GLN A 676 47.29 6.43 -4.41
N PHE A 677 46.14 6.86 -3.86
CA PHE A 677 45.25 6.01 -3.08
C PHE A 677 44.32 5.18 -3.98
N PRO A 678 43.68 4.11 -3.45
CA PRO A 678 42.79 3.25 -4.23
C PRO A 678 41.69 3.99 -4.99
N ILE A 679 41.16 5.09 -4.44
CA ILE A 679 40.15 5.93 -5.09
C ILE A 679 40.67 6.67 -6.33
N GLY A 680 41.98 6.89 -6.45
CA GLY A 680 42.66 7.54 -7.58
C GLY A 680 42.51 6.81 -8.91
N LYS A 681 42.03 5.57 -8.91
CA LYS A 681 41.70 4.78 -10.11
C LYS A 681 40.34 5.16 -10.74
N HIS A 682 39.54 5.97 -10.06
CA HIS A 682 38.22 6.42 -10.51
C HIS A 682 38.29 7.83 -11.06
N GLN A 683 37.47 8.14 -12.06
CA GLN A 683 37.44 9.49 -12.64
C GLN A 683 36.85 10.48 -11.62
N ALA A 684 37.65 11.49 -11.25
CA ALA A 684 37.22 12.51 -10.30
C ALA A 684 36.44 13.65 -10.95
N LEU A 685 35.56 14.25 -10.15
CA LEU A 685 34.89 15.52 -10.43
C LEU A 685 35.57 16.66 -9.65
N PRO A 686 35.55 17.90 -10.17
CA PRO A 686 35.11 18.30 -11.52
C PRO A 686 36.06 17.77 -12.61
N THR A 687 35.67 17.85 -13.89
CA THR A 687 36.57 17.55 -15.02
C THR A 687 37.09 18.86 -15.65
N PRO A 688 38.42 19.09 -15.76
CA PRO A 688 39.51 18.25 -15.27
C PRO A 688 39.61 18.26 -13.73
N ALA A 689 40.17 17.19 -13.14
CA ALA A 689 40.28 16.95 -11.69
C ALA A 689 41.18 17.97 -10.97
N LYS A 690 40.68 19.20 -10.86
CA LYS A 690 41.33 20.35 -10.21
C LYS A 690 40.55 20.76 -8.97
N PRO A 691 41.22 21.02 -7.84
CA PRO A 691 40.56 21.47 -6.61
C PRO A 691 39.96 22.87 -6.77
N LEU A 692 38.96 23.21 -5.95
CA LEU A 692 38.22 24.48 -6.03
C LEU A 692 39.13 25.72 -6.08
N ALA A 693 40.22 25.73 -5.31
CA ALA A 693 41.17 26.85 -5.25
C ALA A 693 41.88 27.16 -6.59
N GLN A 694 41.86 26.24 -7.55
CA GLN A 694 42.47 26.41 -8.88
C GLN A 694 41.45 26.84 -9.96
N TRP A 695 40.20 27.07 -9.59
CA TRP A 695 39.17 27.59 -10.49
C TRP A 695 39.04 29.12 -10.32
N SER A 696 38.86 29.83 -11.43
CA SER A 696 38.65 31.29 -11.43
C SER A 696 37.30 31.70 -10.86
N ASP A 697 36.29 30.83 -11.01
CA ASP A 697 34.93 31.03 -10.52
C ASP A 697 34.45 29.78 -9.75
N PRO A 698 34.12 29.91 -8.45
CA PRO A 698 33.54 28.82 -7.67
C PRO A 698 32.25 28.24 -8.24
N ASP A 699 31.41 29.03 -8.92
CA ASP A 699 30.16 28.53 -9.49
C ASP A 699 30.43 27.68 -10.74
N GLU A 700 31.50 27.94 -11.51
CA GLU A 700 31.94 27.06 -12.60
C GLU A 700 32.41 25.69 -12.09
N PHE A 701 33.10 25.66 -10.95
CA PHE A 701 33.47 24.41 -10.28
C PHE A 701 32.24 23.56 -9.94
N TRP A 702 31.27 24.16 -9.24
CA TRP A 702 30.06 23.44 -8.80
C TRP A 702 29.15 23.07 -9.96
N SER A 703 29.12 23.88 -11.04
CA SER A 703 28.45 23.55 -12.29
C SER A 703 29.06 22.31 -12.96
N SER A 704 30.40 22.20 -12.98
CA SER A 704 31.11 21.03 -13.49
C SER A 704 30.81 19.78 -12.66
N VAL A 705 30.83 19.89 -11.33
CA VAL A 705 30.43 18.80 -10.42
C VAL A 705 28.99 18.37 -10.67
N GLN A 706 28.04 19.31 -10.73
CA GLN A 706 26.63 19.02 -10.97
C GLN A 706 26.40 18.35 -12.33
N SER A 707 27.08 18.79 -13.38
CA SER A 707 26.99 18.19 -14.72
C SER A 707 27.53 16.76 -14.73
N GLY A 708 28.65 16.51 -14.05
CA GLY A 708 29.23 15.17 -13.92
C GLY A 708 28.33 14.21 -13.15
N LEU A 709 27.77 14.65 -12.02
CA LEU A 709 26.82 13.86 -11.24
C LEU A 709 25.54 13.57 -12.02
N ARG A 710 25.02 14.55 -12.76
CA ARG A 710 23.87 14.35 -13.66
C ARG A 710 24.10 13.20 -14.63
N GLN A 711 25.25 13.14 -15.29
CA GLN A 711 25.56 12.06 -16.24
C GLN A 711 25.56 10.68 -15.57
N GLN A 712 26.06 10.58 -14.34
CA GLN A 712 26.04 9.31 -13.60
C GLN A 712 24.62 8.93 -13.17
N VAL A 713 23.81 9.91 -12.72
CA VAL A 713 22.40 9.69 -12.38
C VAL A 713 21.63 9.20 -13.61
N GLU A 714 21.76 9.88 -14.75
CA GLU A 714 21.13 9.49 -16.02
C GLU A 714 21.57 8.09 -16.46
N ARG A 715 22.86 7.78 -16.35
CA ARG A 715 23.39 6.44 -16.65
C ARG A 715 22.79 5.36 -15.76
N LEU A 716 22.72 5.59 -14.45
CA LEU A 716 22.18 4.61 -13.49
C LEU A 716 20.69 4.38 -13.68
N LEU A 717 19.94 5.43 -14.01
CA LEU A 717 18.52 5.31 -14.37
C LEU A 717 18.35 4.49 -15.66
N ASN A 718 19.22 4.69 -16.66
CA ASN A 718 19.18 3.95 -17.93
C ASN A 718 19.63 2.48 -17.80
N GLU A 719 20.72 2.18 -17.10
CA GLU A 719 21.23 0.80 -16.93
C GLU A 719 20.25 -0.09 -16.15
N LYS A 720 19.52 0.49 -15.19
CA LYS A 720 18.49 -0.19 -14.39
C LYS A 720 17.14 -0.34 -15.12
N SER A 721 16.97 0.33 -16.25
CA SER A 721 15.79 0.18 -17.12
C SER A 721 15.88 -1.04 -18.04
N PHE A 722 17.07 -1.65 -18.17
CA PHE A 722 17.35 -2.80 -19.04
C PHE A 722 17.70 -4.11 -18.29
N GLN A 723 17.76 -4.07 -16.95
CA GLN A 723 17.92 -5.24 -16.07
C GLN A 723 16.60 -5.55 -15.38
#